data_AF-A0A5K8A0X3-F1
#
_entry.id   AF-A0A5K8A0X3-F1
#
_cell.length_a   1.000
_cell.length_b   1.000
_cell.length_c   1.000
_cell.angle_alpha   90.00
_cell.angle_beta   90.00
_cell.angle_gamma   90.00
#
_symmetry.space_group_name_H-M   'P 1'
#
loop_
_entity.id
_entity.type
_entity.pdbx_description
1 polymer ?
#
loop_
_entity_poly.entity_id
_entity_poly.type
_entity_poly.pdbx_seq_one_letter_code
_entity_poly.pdbx_strand_id
1 'polypeptide(L)'
;MAGAGRSVILVRTETTPDDVLGMQAAQGILTARGGLGSHAAIVARGWGKPAVVGAVDVHVVAGGIEINGISVSEGDRLTIDGSTGAVYIGELEVSSHEPPTELKQLLHWADQVAEAGRVEVRANADTQGDASMGRTLGAKGIGLCRTEHMFLSPDRLPMMRRFILSETAAEEQESLQQLEKAQVADFESVIEAMDGLPVTVRLLDPPLHEFLPDIIDLTAKKARGSLNSVESKELAAARRLHEANPMLGIRGVRLGMVRSGLYEMQVRALSIAAGNLIQRGKQPRIEIMIPLVVNERELSIARQWVTEALDQSGHPELTGEAISIGAMIETPRAALVAGSLTAHSDFFSFGTNDLTQMTFAFSRDDVEARMLPAYQERGVLEENPFAALDFDGVGALVEMGCKAARQAKPSIKLGVCGEHAGHPDSVGFFVRAGVDSVSCSPFRVPLSRLAVAQALLASGRVSAEDVTFTFNGYRTSSADADYRSSSSEPPGGQAVGEDELSVDEDLVLYVIRIRGFTPPEGIQESLGMFPTDIIANLVGQGWVDHMDMGDREMYTLTPEGQKEQRRRFDSAADPAIAQALSTTYQPFLKINTEFKELCNCWQLKDGAVNDHCDIAYDQQQLDALASLADRAQPVLVQLAEALPRLARYNSRLQEAAQRAVAGETKMFTGVMCGSFHDIWMELHEDLILLQGINRAEEGSF
;
A
#
# COMPACT_ATOMS: atom_id res chain seq x y z
N MET A 1 1.71 6.34 32.72
CA MET A 1 3.12 5.92 32.48
C MET A 1 3.78 6.72 31.35
N ALA A 2 3.18 6.82 30.16
CA ALA A 2 3.73 7.60 29.05
C ALA A 2 3.95 9.09 29.37
N GLY A 3 2.99 9.75 30.04
CA GLY A 3 3.16 11.15 30.48
C GLY A 3 4.28 11.39 31.51
N ALA A 4 4.87 10.33 32.05
CA ALA A 4 6.08 10.40 32.89
C ALA A 4 7.38 10.11 32.08
N GLY A 5 7.31 10.14 30.74
CA GLY A 5 8.44 9.96 29.84
C GLY A 5 8.87 8.50 29.61
N ARG A 6 8.05 7.51 29.99
CA ARG A 6 8.35 6.08 29.77
C ARG A 6 7.86 5.62 28.39
N SER A 7 8.70 4.87 27.68
CA SER A 7 8.27 4.06 26.53
C SER A 7 7.33 2.95 27.00
N VAL A 8 6.14 2.85 26.40
CA VAL A 8 5.12 1.89 26.80
C VAL A 8 4.55 1.14 25.59
N ILE A 9 4.21 -0.14 25.77
CA ILE A 9 3.38 -0.89 24.83
C ILE A 9 1.97 -0.97 25.41
N LEU A 10 0.97 -0.56 24.64
CA LEU A 10 -0.43 -0.70 25.05
C LEU A 10 -0.92 -2.10 24.68
N VAL A 11 -1.27 -2.90 25.68
CA VAL A 11 -1.82 -4.24 25.47
C VAL A 11 -3.30 -4.27 25.84
N ARG A 12 -4.14 -4.72 24.91
CA ARG A 12 -5.60 -4.77 25.08
C ARG A 12 -6.18 -6.05 24.46
N THR A 13 -7.39 -6.44 24.89
CA THR A 13 -8.11 -7.51 24.15
C THR A 13 -8.46 -7.02 22.75
N GLU A 14 -9.04 -5.83 22.69
CA GLU A 14 -9.34 -5.04 21.50
C GLU A 14 -9.29 -3.56 21.91
N THR A 15 -9.03 -2.66 20.95
CA THR A 15 -9.05 -1.22 21.19
C THR A 15 -10.36 -0.62 20.74
N THR A 16 -10.88 0.36 21.49
CA THR A 16 -12.04 1.16 21.12
C THR A 16 -11.65 2.62 20.88
N PRO A 17 -12.54 3.49 20.37
CA PRO A 17 -12.27 4.92 20.25
C PRO A 17 -11.85 5.60 21.57
N ASP A 18 -12.29 5.08 22.72
CA ASP A 18 -11.87 5.59 24.04
C ASP A 18 -10.37 5.34 24.33
N ASP A 19 -9.76 4.36 23.65
CA ASP A 19 -8.35 3.99 23.85
C ASP A 19 -7.38 4.88 23.03
N VAL A 20 -7.87 5.76 22.14
CA VAL A 20 -7.07 6.55 21.18
C VAL A 20 -5.95 7.35 21.85
N LEU A 21 -6.23 8.02 22.98
CA LEU A 21 -5.21 8.79 23.71
C LEU A 21 -4.09 7.89 24.25
N GLY A 22 -4.45 6.69 24.72
CA GLY A 22 -3.49 5.70 25.18
C GLY A 22 -2.66 5.13 24.04
N MET A 23 -3.30 4.83 22.91
CA MET A 23 -2.64 4.33 21.70
C MET A 23 -1.65 5.35 21.14
N GLN A 24 -2.02 6.63 21.11
CA GLN A 24 -1.15 7.70 20.60
C GLN A 24 0.10 7.87 21.46
N ALA A 25 -0.06 7.73 22.78
CA ALA A 25 1.02 7.84 23.76
C ALA A 25 1.94 6.60 23.80
N ALA A 26 1.49 5.45 23.29
CA ALA A 26 2.26 4.21 23.29
C ALA A 26 3.31 4.17 22.17
N GLN A 27 4.41 3.46 22.38
CA GLN A 27 5.42 3.17 21.35
C GLN A 27 4.96 2.04 20.40
N GLY A 28 4.10 1.16 20.89
CA GLY A 28 3.52 0.08 20.11
C GLY A 28 2.21 -0.42 20.70
N ILE A 29 1.42 -1.12 19.90
CA ILE A 29 0.10 -1.61 20.28
C ILE A 29 0.07 -3.13 20.08
N LEU A 30 -0.41 -3.86 21.09
CA LEU A 30 -0.61 -5.30 21.02
C LEU A 30 -2.06 -5.62 21.35
N THR A 31 -2.77 -6.29 20.44
CA THR A 31 -4.13 -6.76 20.71
C THR A 31 -4.29 -8.27 20.58
N ALA A 32 -5.02 -8.87 21.52
CA ALA A 32 -5.34 -10.30 21.48
C ALA A 32 -6.32 -10.65 20.34
N ARG A 33 -7.16 -9.69 19.94
CA ARG A 33 -8.15 -9.81 18.86
C ARG A 33 -8.00 -8.67 17.85
N GLY A 34 -8.63 -8.86 16.69
CA GLY A 34 -8.65 -7.89 15.59
C GLY A 34 -7.72 -8.26 14.44
N GLY A 35 -8.15 -7.98 13.21
CA GLY A 35 -7.35 -8.19 12.00
C GLY A 35 -6.64 -6.92 11.54
N LEU A 36 -6.05 -6.97 10.33
CA LEU A 36 -5.31 -5.85 9.74
C LEU A 36 -6.13 -4.56 9.57
N GLY A 37 -7.45 -4.60 9.47
CA GLY A 37 -8.32 -3.42 9.47
C GLY A 37 -9.12 -3.24 10.75
N SER A 38 -8.71 -3.86 11.86
CA SER A 38 -9.19 -3.48 13.18
C SER A 38 -8.83 -2.03 13.52
N HIS A 39 -9.59 -1.41 14.43
CA HIS A 39 -9.33 -0.06 14.95
C HIS A 39 -7.84 0.12 15.34
N ALA A 40 -7.26 -0.85 16.05
CA ALA A 40 -5.86 -0.84 16.45
C ALA A 40 -4.91 -0.72 15.25
N ALA A 41 -5.09 -1.58 14.24
CA ALA A 41 -4.21 -1.64 13.07
C ALA A 41 -4.34 -0.42 12.15
N ILE A 42 -5.57 0.07 11.93
CA ILE A 42 -5.81 1.28 11.13
C ILE A 42 -5.11 2.48 11.77
N VAL A 43 -5.36 2.70 13.06
CA VAL A 43 -4.84 3.85 13.80
C VAL A 43 -3.31 3.75 13.93
N ALA A 44 -2.78 2.57 14.23
CA ALA A 44 -1.33 2.35 14.32
C ALA A 44 -0.61 2.62 13.00
N ARG A 45 -1.14 2.12 11.86
CA ARG A 45 -0.59 2.41 10.53
C ARG A 45 -0.67 3.90 10.20
N GLY A 46 -1.77 4.55 10.57
CA GLY A 46 -1.95 6.00 10.45
C GLY A 46 -0.80 6.78 11.10
N TRP A 47 -0.34 6.32 12.27
CA TRP A 47 0.72 6.94 13.04
C TRP A 47 2.12 6.33 12.87
N GLY A 48 2.27 5.35 11.97
CA GLY A 48 3.55 4.65 11.78
C GLY A 48 4.05 3.95 13.05
N LYS A 49 3.14 3.54 13.94
CA LYS A 49 3.48 2.82 15.16
C LYS A 49 3.47 1.31 14.90
N PRO A 50 4.45 0.54 15.39
CA PRO A 50 4.38 -0.91 15.38
C PRO A 50 3.10 -1.40 16.07
N ALA A 51 2.37 -2.28 15.41
CA ALA A 51 1.23 -2.95 16.00
C ALA A 51 1.19 -4.41 15.62
N VAL A 52 0.96 -5.25 16.63
CA VAL A 52 0.66 -6.68 16.46
C VAL A 52 -0.79 -6.87 16.88
N VAL A 53 -1.64 -7.26 15.95
CA VAL A 53 -3.08 -7.41 16.18
C VAL A 53 -3.50 -8.85 15.96
N GLY A 54 -4.49 -9.31 16.73
CA GLY A 54 -4.98 -10.69 16.60
C GLY A 54 -3.99 -11.72 17.14
N ALA A 55 -3.17 -11.36 18.12
CA ALA A 55 -2.26 -12.27 18.79
C ALA A 55 -3.02 -13.23 19.70
N VAL A 56 -3.55 -14.32 19.13
CA VAL A 56 -4.46 -15.27 19.81
C VAL A 56 -3.86 -15.92 21.05
N ASP A 57 -2.53 -16.06 21.10
CA ASP A 57 -1.79 -16.63 22.22
C ASP A 57 -1.61 -15.64 23.39
N VAL A 58 -1.99 -14.37 23.20
CA VAL A 58 -1.96 -13.33 24.23
C VAL A 58 -3.30 -13.30 24.95
N HIS A 59 -3.28 -13.57 26.25
CA HIS A 59 -4.45 -13.50 27.12
C HIS A 59 -4.31 -12.33 28.09
N VAL A 60 -5.18 -11.33 27.96
CA VAL A 60 -5.20 -10.18 28.87
C VAL A 60 -5.85 -10.59 30.18
N VAL A 61 -5.13 -10.45 31.28
CA VAL A 61 -5.56 -10.82 32.64
C VAL A 61 -5.47 -9.61 33.58
N ALA A 62 -5.98 -9.74 34.81
CA ALA A 62 -5.92 -8.67 35.78
C ALA A 62 -4.45 -8.39 36.17
N GLY A 63 -3.95 -7.18 35.83
CA GLY A 63 -2.60 -6.73 36.17
C GLY A 63 -1.49 -7.11 35.18
N GLY A 64 -1.83 -7.64 34.00
CA GLY A 64 -0.83 -8.02 32.99
C GLY A 64 -1.41 -8.84 31.84
N ILE A 65 -0.56 -9.64 31.21
CA ILE A 65 -0.91 -10.60 30.17
C ILE A 65 -0.29 -11.96 30.45
N GLU A 66 -0.86 -12.99 29.85
CA GLU A 66 -0.29 -14.34 29.79
C GLU A 66 -0.05 -14.70 28.32
N ILE A 67 1.16 -15.14 28.00
CA ILE A 67 1.55 -15.57 26.64
C ILE A 67 2.10 -16.99 26.75
N ASN A 68 1.43 -17.97 26.14
CA ASN A 68 1.86 -19.38 26.15
C ASN A 68 2.19 -19.92 27.57
N GLY A 69 1.40 -19.52 28.58
CA GLY A 69 1.62 -19.93 29.97
C GLY A 69 2.64 -19.08 30.76
N ILE A 70 3.23 -18.05 30.15
CA ILE A 70 4.16 -17.12 30.81
C ILE A 70 3.42 -15.83 31.19
N SER A 71 3.40 -15.49 32.47
CA SER A 71 2.82 -14.23 32.96
C SER A 71 3.79 -13.06 32.81
N VAL A 72 3.31 -11.98 32.19
CA VAL A 72 4.00 -10.69 32.05
C VAL A 72 3.16 -9.64 32.77
N SER A 73 3.75 -8.97 33.75
CA SER A 73 3.03 -8.01 34.60
C SER A 73 3.04 -6.61 34.00
N GLU A 74 2.11 -5.76 34.43
CA GLU A 74 2.12 -4.33 34.10
C GLU A 74 3.46 -3.69 34.48
N GLY A 75 4.11 -3.06 33.50
CA GLY A 75 5.40 -2.41 33.66
C GLY A 75 6.61 -3.28 33.35
N ASP A 76 6.42 -4.58 33.13
CA ASP A 76 7.47 -5.44 32.57
C ASP A 76 7.79 -5.05 31.12
N ARG A 77 9.02 -5.37 30.71
CA ARG A 77 9.50 -5.05 29.37
C ARG A 77 8.98 -6.05 28.36
N LEU A 78 8.51 -5.52 27.24
CA LEU A 78 7.98 -6.26 26.11
C LEU A 78 8.48 -5.59 24.84
N THR A 79 8.82 -6.38 23.82
CA THR A 79 9.16 -5.88 22.49
C THR A 79 8.20 -6.52 21.48
N ILE A 80 7.75 -5.73 20.51
CA ILE A 80 6.89 -6.21 19.43
C ILE A 80 7.51 -5.85 18.09
N ASP A 81 7.31 -6.73 17.11
CA ASP A 81 7.64 -6.47 15.71
C ASP A 81 6.35 -6.47 14.89
N GLY A 82 5.92 -5.28 14.47
CA GLY A 82 4.72 -5.11 13.66
C GLY A 82 4.82 -5.65 12.23
N SER A 83 6.02 -6.03 11.78
CA SER A 83 6.26 -6.58 10.43
C SER A 83 6.06 -8.09 10.41
N THR A 84 6.67 -8.79 11.37
CA THR A 84 6.58 -10.26 11.48
C THR A 84 5.40 -10.72 12.35
N GLY A 85 4.83 -9.82 13.16
CA GLY A 85 3.82 -10.16 14.15
C GLY A 85 4.41 -10.75 15.44
N ALA A 86 5.74 -10.77 15.59
CA ALA A 86 6.39 -11.40 16.73
C ALA A 86 6.26 -10.56 18.01
N VAL A 87 6.09 -11.26 19.14
CA VAL A 87 6.05 -10.68 20.49
C VAL A 87 7.16 -11.31 21.32
N TYR A 88 8.06 -10.48 21.85
CA TYR A 88 9.22 -10.90 22.63
C TYR A 88 9.08 -10.40 24.06
N ILE A 89 9.28 -11.31 25.02
CA ILE A 89 9.37 -10.95 26.43
C ILE A 89 10.74 -10.34 26.69
N GLY A 90 10.77 -9.14 27.27
CA GLY A 90 11.99 -8.35 27.50
C GLY A 90 12.17 -7.19 26.52
N GLU A 91 13.31 -6.51 26.64
CA GLU A 91 13.73 -5.44 25.74
C GLU A 91 14.75 -5.99 24.75
N LEU A 92 14.45 -5.91 23.46
CA LEU A 92 15.43 -6.10 22.40
C LEU A 92 16.00 -4.74 21.98
N GLU A 93 17.22 -4.76 21.47
CA GLU A 93 17.87 -3.56 20.93
C GLU A 93 17.19 -3.16 19.62
N VAL A 94 16.63 -1.95 19.58
CA VAL A 94 15.94 -1.41 18.40
C VAL A 94 16.85 -0.36 17.77
N SER A 95 17.37 -0.64 16.58
CA SER A 95 18.17 0.32 15.83
C SER A 95 17.27 1.25 15.02
N SER A 96 17.24 2.54 15.37
CA SER A 96 16.66 3.57 14.50
C SER A 96 17.75 4.12 13.59
N HIS A 97 17.68 3.84 12.29
CA HIS A 97 18.57 4.44 11.31
C HIS A 97 17.92 5.69 10.72
N GLU A 98 18.69 6.77 10.57
CA GLU A 98 18.23 7.90 9.77
C GLU A 98 18.05 7.45 8.31
N PRO A 99 17.03 7.93 7.59
CA PRO A 99 16.86 7.59 6.19
C PRO A 99 18.09 7.99 5.39
N PRO A 100 18.65 7.07 4.57
CA PRO A 100 19.86 7.35 3.79
C PRO A 100 19.64 8.51 2.81
N THR A 101 20.72 9.21 2.45
CA THR A 101 20.68 10.35 1.51
C THR A 101 20.14 9.95 0.14
N GLU A 102 20.41 8.72 -0.26
CA GLU A 102 19.99 8.09 -1.51
C GLU A 102 18.47 7.99 -1.58
N LEU A 103 17.79 7.70 -0.46
CA LEU A 103 16.34 7.67 -0.41
C LEU A 103 15.75 9.07 -0.63
N LYS A 104 16.36 10.12 -0.07
CA LYS A 104 15.92 11.50 -0.31
C LYS A 104 16.05 11.87 -1.78
N GLN A 105 17.14 11.45 -2.43
CA GLN A 105 17.38 11.69 -3.84
C GLN A 105 16.39 10.92 -4.73
N LEU A 106 16.12 9.65 -4.41
CA LEU A 106 15.14 8.83 -5.11
C LEU A 106 13.74 9.45 -5.02
N LEU A 107 13.33 9.88 -3.83
CA LEU A 107 12.04 10.52 -3.62
C LEU A 107 11.95 11.90 -4.30
N HIS A 108 13.07 12.62 -4.40
CA HIS A 108 13.13 13.86 -5.20
C HIS A 108 12.90 13.59 -6.69
N TRP A 109 13.53 12.56 -7.25
CA TRP A 109 13.28 12.13 -8.62
C TRP A 109 11.83 11.70 -8.84
N ALA A 110 11.27 10.95 -7.88
CA ALA A 110 9.87 10.56 -7.90
C ALA A 110 8.94 11.79 -7.94
N ASP A 111 9.24 12.83 -7.17
CA ASP A 111 8.48 14.09 -7.20
C ASP A 111 8.55 14.78 -8.57
N GLN A 112 9.72 14.79 -9.22
CA GLN A 112 9.87 15.42 -10.55
C GLN A 112 9.02 14.69 -11.60
N VAL A 113 9.01 13.36 -11.56
CA VAL A 113 8.14 12.54 -12.44
C VAL A 113 6.67 12.81 -12.13
N ALA A 114 6.29 12.82 -10.85
CA ALA A 114 4.92 13.10 -10.41
C ALA A 114 4.44 14.50 -10.85
N GLU A 115 5.31 15.51 -10.77
CA GLU A 115 5.04 16.88 -11.25
C GLU A 115 4.85 16.94 -12.76
N ALA A 116 5.72 16.27 -13.54
CA ALA A 116 5.58 16.16 -14.99
C ALA A 116 4.25 15.49 -15.41
N GLY A 117 3.87 14.44 -14.69
CA GLY A 117 2.62 13.71 -14.90
C GLY A 117 1.38 14.38 -14.32
N ARG A 118 1.55 15.47 -13.56
CA ARG A 118 0.52 16.22 -12.83
C ARG A 118 -0.32 15.34 -11.88
N VAL A 119 0.35 14.43 -11.16
CA VAL A 119 -0.29 13.60 -10.13
C VAL A 119 0.31 13.94 -8.77
N GLU A 120 -0.49 14.50 -7.88
CA GLU A 120 -0.07 14.88 -6.53
C GLU A 120 -0.20 13.73 -5.54
N VAL A 121 0.80 13.53 -4.69
CA VAL A 121 0.66 12.69 -3.49
C VAL A 121 0.34 13.57 -2.30
N ARG A 122 -0.83 13.37 -1.71
CA ARG A 122 -1.35 14.10 -0.55
C ARG A 122 -1.41 13.20 0.69
N ALA A 123 -1.63 13.81 1.85
CA ALA A 123 -1.79 13.09 3.11
C ALA A 123 -3.26 13.08 3.58
N ASN A 124 -3.66 12.02 4.26
CA ASN A 124 -4.84 11.99 5.11
C ASN A 124 -4.41 12.45 6.50
N ALA A 125 -4.85 13.62 6.95
CA ALA A 125 -4.38 14.24 8.18
C ALA A 125 -5.49 15.09 8.81
N ASP A 126 -5.77 14.81 10.08
CA ASP A 126 -6.88 15.42 10.82
C ASP A 126 -6.39 16.37 11.93
N THR A 127 -5.09 16.33 12.24
CA THR A 127 -4.45 17.14 13.28
C THR A 127 -3.23 17.89 12.75
N GLN A 128 -2.80 18.94 13.47
CA GLN A 128 -1.57 19.67 13.15
C GLN A 128 -0.34 18.76 13.09
N GLY A 129 -0.25 17.77 13.98
CA GLY A 129 0.87 16.83 14.02
C GLY A 129 0.92 15.95 12.77
N ASP A 130 -0.22 15.38 12.37
CA ASP A 130 -0.33 14.53 11.17
C ASP A 130 -0.06 15.34 9.91
N ALA A 131 -0.59 16.56 9.83
CA ALA A 131 -0.37 17.48 8.72
C ALA A 131 1.12 17.83 8.57
N SER A 132 1.75 18.21 9.68
CA SER A 132 3.18 18.53 9.72
C SER A 132 4.03 17.31 9.30
N MET A 133 3.69 16.12 9.81
CA MET A 133 4.36 14.86 9.44
C MET A 133 4.21 14.57 7.94
N GLY A 134 3.00 14.65 7.40
CA GLY A 134 2.74 14.44 5.98
C GLY A 134 3.56 15.38 5.10
N ARG A 135 3.62 16.67 5.48
CA ARG A 135 4.43 17.68 4.78
C ARG A 135 5.92 17.35 4.84
N THR A 136 6.45 16.98 6.01
CA THR A 136 7.85 16.55 6.18
C THR A 136 8.19 15.34 5.30
N LEU A 137 7.24 14.42 5.14
CA LEU A 137 7.40 13.22 4.30
C LEU A 137 7.17 13.49 2.79
N GLY A 138 6.88 14.74 2.41
CA GLY A 138 6.80 15.19 1.01
C GLY A 138 5.40 15.30 0.43
N ALA A 139 4.34 15.23 1.26
CA ALA A 139 2.97 15.42 0.78
C ALA A 139 2.77 16.82 0.19
N LYS A 140 2.08 16.89 -0.94
CA LYS A 140 1.74 18.13 -1.66
C LYS A 140 0.39 18.71 -1.23
N GLY A 141 -0.06 18.41 -0.01
CA GLY A 141 -1.31 18.87 0.56
C GLY A 141 -2.01 17.78 1.38
N ILE A 142 -3.23 18.06 1.81
CA ILE A 142 -4.13 17.10 2.47
C ILE A 142 -5.24 16.76 1.50
N GLY A 143 -5.44 15.48 1.20
CA GLY A 143 -6.55 15.01 0.35
C GLY A 143 -7.77 14.54 1.16
N LEU A 144 -7.61 14.38 2.48
CA LEU A 144 -8.70 14.10 3.41
C LEU A 144 -8.35 14.55 4.83
N CYS A 145 -9.05 15.57 5.32
CA CYS A 145 -9.14 15.94 6.73
C CYS A 145 -10.55 15.61 7.23
N ARG A 146 -10.65 14.69 8.19
CA ARG A 146 -11.88 14.22 8.81
C ARG A 146 -12.24 15.09 9.99
N THR A 147 -13.36 15.78 9.88
CA THR A 147 -13.80 16.73 10.92
C THR A 147 -14.31 16.06 12.18
N GLU A 148 -14.54 14.76 12.15
CA GLU A 148 -15.28 14.06 13.19
C GLU A 148 -14.37 13.61 14.32
N HIS A 149 -13.11 13.33 13.97
CA HIS A 149 -12.02 13.18 14.94
C HIS A 149 -11.81 14.46 15.76
N MET A 150 -12.08 15.65 15.20
CA MET A 150 -12.04 16.91 15.95
C MET A 150 -13.18 16.96 16.99
N PHE A 151 -14.37 16.45 16.67
CA PHE A 151 -15.51 16.46 17.59
C PHE A 151 -15.44 15.37 18.67
N LEU A 152 -14.68 14.30 18.44
CA LEU A 152 -14.50 13.21 19.40
C LEU A 152 -13.52 13.54 20.53
N SER A 153 -12.82 14.68 20.47
CA SER A 153 -11.89 15.07 21.52
C SER A 153 -12.60 15.28 22.88
N PRO A 154 -11.94 15.01 24.02
CA PRO A 154 -12.59 15.07 25.34
C PRO A 154 -13.25 16.41 25.69
N ASP A 155 -12.75 17.51 25.11
CA ASP A 155 -13.24 18.86 25.30
C ASP A 155 -14.33 19.27 24.29
N ARG A 156 -14.44 18.59 23.14
CA ARG A 156 -15.45 18.86 22.10
C ARG A 156 -16.65 17.93 22.17
N LEU A 157 -16.43 16.66 22.54
CA LEU A 157 -17.47 15.65 22.63
C LEU A 157 -18.66 16.08 23.51
N PRO A 158 -18.46 16.71 24.70
CA PRO A 158 -19.58 17.23 25.49
C PRO A 158 -20.37 18.32 24.78
N MET A 159 -19.73 19.15 23.95
CA MET A 159 -20.41 20.19 23.16
C MET A 159 -21.27 19.55 22.06
N MET A 160 -20.75 18.54 21.37
CA MET A 160 -21.50 17.78 20.38
C MET A 160 -22.70 17.07 21.00
N ARG A 161 -22.53 16.48 22.20
CA ARG A 161 -23.64 15.87 22.94
C ARG A 161 -24.71 16.90 23.32
N ARG A 162 -24.33 18.12 23.74
CA ARG A 162 -25.30 19.20 24.00
C ARG A 162 -26.10 19.54 22.75
N PHE A 163 -25.45 19.65 21.60
CA PHE A 163 -26.15 19.80 20.32
C PHE A 163 -27.11 18.63 20.07
N ILE A 164 -26.67 17.38 20.24
CA ILE A 164 -27.55 16.21 20.02
C ILE A 164 -28.80 16.22 20.90
N LEU A 165 -28.65 16.70 22.14
CA LEU A 165 -29.69 16.73 23.16
C LEU A 165 -30.56 18.00 23.14
N SER A 166 -30.28 19.00 22.29
CA SER A 166 -31.05 20.23 22.25
C SER A 166 -32.52 19.98 21.86
N GLU A 167 -33.44 20.60 22.58
CA GLU A 167 -34.89 20.45 22.37
C GLU A 167 -35.49 21.70 21.71
N THR A 168 -34.77 22.83 21.73
CA THR A 168 -35.19 24.11 21.13
C THR A 168 -34.18 24.65 20.12
N ALA A 169 -34.67 25.46 19.18
CA ALA A 169 -33.81 26.12 18.19
C ALA A 169 -32.75 27.05 18.83
N ALA A 170 -33.08 27.68 19.97
CA ALA A 170 -32.14 28.54 20.69
C ALA A 170 -30.98 27.74 21.30
N GLU A 171 -31.27 26.60 21.96
CA GLU A 171 -30.25 25.70 22.51
C GLU A 171 -29.37 25.09 21.41
N GLU A 172 -29.99 24.73 20.29
CA GLU A 172 -29.28 24.18 19.14
C GLU A 172 -28.31 25.22 18.56
N GLN A 173 -28.78 26.46 18.35
CA GLN A 173 -27.95 27.54 17.82
C GLN A 173 -26.81 27.93 18.77
N GLU A 174 -27.06 27.96 20.09
CA GLU A 174 -26.01 28.17 21.08
C GLU A 174 -24.94 27.05 21.02
N SER A 175 -25.38 25.80 20.89
CA SER A 175 -24.47 24.65 20.79
C SER A 175 -23.63 24.71 19.52
N LEU A 176 -24.24 25.08 18.38
CA LEU A 176 -23.54 25.28 17.11
C LEU A 176 -22.49 26.39 17.21
N GLN A 177 -22.80 27.52 17.85
CA GLN A 177 -21.82 28.61 18.05
C GLN A 177 -20.62 28.18 18.89
N GLN A 178 -20.85 27.36 19.92
CA GLN A 178 -19.76 26.82 20.74
C GLN A 178 -18.89 25.86 19.95
N LEU A 179 -19.49 24.96 19.16
CA LEU A 179 -18.78 24.05 18.27
C LEU A 179 -17.97 24.82 17.21
N GLU A 180 -18.55 25.86 16.60
CA GLU A 180 -17.91 26.71 15.60
C GLU A 180 -16.61 27.30 16.14
N LYS A 181 -16.70 28.00 17.27
CA LYS A 181 -15.56 28.65 17.92
C LYS A 181 -14.45 27.65 18.22
N ALA A 182 -14.83 26.44 18.63
CA ALA A 182 -13.88 25.41 19.01
C ALA A 182 -13.17 24.83 17.78
N GLN A 183 -13.90 24.63 16.69
CA GLN A 183 -13.38 24.07 15.44
C GLN A 183 -12.51 25.06 14.64
N VAL A 184 -12.73 26.38 14.78
CA VAL A 184 -11.84 27.41 14.18
C VAL A 184 -10.38 27.16 14.55
N ALA A 185 -10.09 26.91 15.83
CA ALA A 185 -8.72 26.68 16.29
C ALA A 185 -8.10 25.41 15.67
N ASP A 186 -8.91 24.35 15.55
CA ASP A 186 -8.48 23.08 14.97
C ASP A 186 -8.13 23.27 13.48
N PHE A 187 -8.99 23.96 12.72
CA PHE A 187 -8.74 24.29 11.32
C PHE A 187 -7.54 25.21 11.13
N GLU A 188 -7.38 26.26 11.94
CA GLU A 188 -6.20 27.13 11.85
C GLU A 188 -4.91 26.33 11.98
N SER A 189 -4.85 25.40 12.94
CA SER A 189 -3.65 24.59 13.19
C SER A 189 -3.29 23.68 12.01
N VAL A 190 -4.29 23.04 11.39
CA VAL A 190 -4.10 22.12 10.26
C VAL A 190 -3.74 22.90 8.99
N ILE A 191 -4.46 23.99 8.70
CA ILE A 191 -4.23 24.79 7.49
C ILE A 191 -2.87 25.50 7.58
N GLU A 192 -2.48 26.00 8.74
CA GLU A 192 -1.17 26.63 8.93
C GLU A 192 -0.01 25.64 8.72
N ALA A 193 -0.15 24.39 9.16
CA ALA A 193 0.84 23.33 8.91
C ALA A 193 1.02 23.07 7.40
N MET A 194 -0.03 23.29 6.60
CA MET A 194 -0.06 23.13 5.15
C MET A 194 -0.04 24.45 4.38
N ASP A 195 0.47 25.54 4.98
CA ASP A 195 0.55 26.85 4.32
C ASP A 195 1.11 26.78 2.88
N GLY A 196 0.34 27.30 1.92
CA GLY A 196 0.61 27.27 0.48
C GLY A 196 0.16 26.01 -0.26
N LEU A 197 -0.30 24.97 0.44
CA LEU A 197 -0.74 23.68 -0.12
C LEU A 197 -2.25 23.47 0.06
N PRO A 198 -2.92 22.72 -0.84
CA PRO A 198 -4.35 22.43 -0.73
C PRO A 198 -4.66 21.57 0.50
N VAL A 199 -5.74 21.92 1.20
CA VAL A 199 -6.29 21.18 2.35
C VAL A 199 -7.74 20.81 2.06
N THR A 200 -7.97 19.54 1.72
CA THR A 200 -9.32 19.00 1.52
C THR A 200 -9.96 18.61 2.85
N VAL A 201 -11.01 19.32 3.26
CA VAL A 201 -11.76 19.09 4.48
C VAL A 201 -13.09 18.42 4.17
N ARG A 202 -13.31 17.23 4.71
CA ARG A 202 -14.58 16.52 4.60
C ARG A 202 -15.53 16.96 5.71
N LEU A 203 -16.72 17.39 5.32
CA LEU A 203 -17.79 17.72 6.28
C LEU A 203 -18.24 16.48 7.06
N LEU A 204 -18.99 16.70 8.15
CA LEU A 204 -19.37 15.65 9.10
C LEU A 204 -20.07 14.46 8.42
N ASP A 205 -19.52 13.26 8.60
CA ASP A 205 -19.95 12.02 7.97
C ASP A 205 -20.63 10.98 8.88
N PRO A 206 -20.20 10.68 10.12
CA PRO A 206 -20.80 9.64 10.94
C PRO A 206 -22.19 10.05 11.45
N PRO A 207 -23.06 9.06 11.72
CA PRO A 207 -24.35 9.30 12.33
C PRO A 207 -24.21 9.81 13.77
N LEU A 208 -25.20 10.60 14.21
CA LEU A 208 -25.12 11.28 15.51
C LEU A 208 -25.03 10.35 16.72
N HIS A 209 -25.47 9.09 16.61
CA HIS A 209 -25.38 8.15 17.72
C HIS A 209 -23.94 7.75 18.08
N GLU A 210 -22.97 7.90 17.17
CA GLU A 210 -21.55 7.62 17.46
C GLU A 210 -20.93 8.60 18.45
N PHE A 211 -21.54 9.78 18.66
CA PHE A 211 -21.10 10.75 19.67
C PHE A 211 -21.77 10.54 21.05
N LEU A 212 -22.74 9.65 21.14
CA LEU A 212 -23.42 9.33 22.39
C LEU A 212 -22.75 8.15 23.10
N PRO A 213 -22.89 8.03 24.43
CA PRO A 213 -22.46 6.82 25.12
C PRO A 213 -23.22 5.58 24.62
N ASP A 214 -22.58 4.42 24.74
CA ASP A 214 -23.14 3.15 24.30
C ASP A 214 -24.53 2.88 24.93
N ILE A 215 -25.48 2.48 24.08
CA ILE A 215 -26.88 2.26 24.46
C ILE A 215 -27.06 1.09 25.45
N ILE A 216 -26.23 0.05 25.34
CA ILE A 216 -26.19 -1.11 26.21
C ILE A 216 -25.70 -0.67 27.58
N ASP A 217 -24.62 0.11 27.64
CA ASP A 217 -24.06 0.61 28.90
C ASP A 217 -25.06 1.51 29.65
N LEU A 218 -25.68 2.45 28.93
CA LEU A 218 -26.72 3.32 29.50
C LEU A 218 -27.96 2.50 29.94
N THR A 219 -28.35 1.48 29.18
CA THR A 219 -29.46 0.59 29.56
C THR A 219 -29.12 -0.24 30.79
N ALA A 220 -27.88 -0.73 30.92
CA ALA A 220 -27.40 -1.45 32.10
C ALA A 220 -27.34 -0.53 33.34
N LYS A 221 -26.87 0.71 33.21
CA LYS A 221 -26.95 1.73 34.26
C LYS A 221 -28.40 2.01 34.68
N LYS A 222 -29.33 2.11 33.72
CA LYS A 222 -30.77 2.26 34.01
C LYS A 222 -31.30 1.09 34.82
N ALA A 223 -30.99 -0.14 34.42
CA ALA A 223 -31.43 -1.36 35.11
C ALA A 223 -30.88 -1.44 36.55
N ARG A 224 -29.66 -0.92 36.78
CA ARG A 224 -29.04 -0.81 38.11
C ARG A 224 -29.55 0.38 38.94
N GLY A 225 -30.42 1.22 38.40
CA GLY A 225 -30.92 2.42 39.08
C GLY A 225 -29.87 3.51 39.30
N SER A 226 -28.76 3.50 38.54
CA SER A 226 -27.62 4.40 38.72
C SER A 226 -27.52 5.49 37.64
N LEU A 227 -28.57 5.66 36.83
CA LEU A 227 -28.59 6.59 35.70
C LEU A 227 -28.93 8.01 36.20
N ASN A 228 -28.07 8.99 35.89
CA ASN A 228 -28.36 10.40 36.23
C ASN A 228 -29.31 11.07 35.20
N SER A 229 -29.67 12.33 35.43
CA SER A 229 -30.63 13.05 34.57
C SER A 229 -30.10 13.31 33.15
N VAL A 230 -28.80 13.58 33.00
CA VAL A 230 -28.16 13.77 31.70
C VAL A 230 -28.08 12.45 30.95
N GLU A 231 -27.59 11.40 31.61
CA GLU A 231 -27.50 10.05 31.04
C GLU A 231 -28.89 9.50 30.66
N SER A 232 -29.95 9.93 31.36
CA SER A 232 -31.33 9.60 30.99
C SER A 232 -31.75 10.23 29.66
N LYS A 233 -31.34 11.48 29.41
CA LYS A 233 -31.54 12.14 28.11
C LYS A 233 -30.67 11.51 27.02
N GLU A 234 -29.41 11.21 27.33
CA GLU A 234 -28.49 10.51 26.41
C GLU A 234 -29.05 9.14 26.00
N LEU A 235 -29.59 8.36 26.95
CA LEU A 235 -30.21 7.07 26.64
C LEU A 235 -31.45 7.22 25.73
N ALA A 236 -32.27 8.23 25.98
CA ALA A 236 -33.44 8.51 25.14
C ALA A 236 -33.01 8.91 23.72
N ALA A 237 -31.99 9.76 23.59
CA ALA A 237 -31.44 10.16 22.30
C ALA A 237 -30.78 8.98 21.57
N ALA A 238 -29.98 8.18 22.28
CA ALA A 238 -29.33 6.99 21.73
C ALA A 238 -30.35 6.00 21.19
N ARG A 239 -31.46 5.75 21.90
CA ARG A 239 -32.57 4.91 21.41
C ARG A 239 -33.26 5.48 20.17
N ARG A 240 -33.46 6.80 20.13
CA ARG A 240 -34.11 7.48 19.00
C ARG A 240 -33.25 7.46 17.74
N LEU A 241 -31.94 7.62 17.91
CA LEU A 241 -30.96 7.73 16.82
C LEU A 241 -30.31 6.38 16.47
N HIS A 242 -30.63 5.31 17.20
CA HIS A 242 -30.09 3.98 16.93
C HIS A 242 -30.57 3.47 15.58
N GLU A 243 -29.63 2.95 14.80
CA GLU A 243 -29.89 2.38 13.48
C GLU A 243 -29.37 0.94 13.44
N ALA A 244 -30.09 0.07 12.72
CA ALA A 244 -29.68 -1.32 12.58
C ALA A 244 -28.38 -1.46 11.75
N ASN A 245 -28.18 -0.57 10.77
CA ASN A 245 -26.99 -0.54 9.92
C ASN A 245 -26.47 0.91 9.80
N PRO A 246 -25.72 1.41 10.80
CA PRO A 246 -25.22 2.79 10.84
C PRO A 246 -24.46 3.22 9.58
N MET A 247 -23.71 2.31 8.97
CA MET A 247 -22.94 2.56 7.73
C MET A 247 -23.81 3.03 6.56
N LEU A 248 -25.07 2.60 6.48
CA LEU A 248 -26.02 2.98 5.42
C LEU A 248 -27.09 3.99 5.87
N GLY A 249 -26.98 4.49 7.10
CA GLY A 249 -28.02 5.25 7.79
C GLY A 249 -28.06 6.76 7.49
N ILE A 250 -28.57 7.51 8.48
CA ILE A 250 -28.70 8.97 8.48
C ILE A 250 -27.36 9.60 8.87
N ARG A 251 -26.50 9.71 7.88
CA ARG A 251 -25.11 10.16 8.01
C ARG A 251 -24.69 10.99 6.78
N GLY A 252 -23.52 11.62 6.81
CA GLY A 252 -23.01 12.45 5.71
C GLY A 252 -23.99 13.52 5.27
N VAL A 253 -24.08 13.76 3.96
CA VAL A 253 -24.98 14.80 3.41
C VAL A 253 -26.45 14.60 3.82
N ARG A 254 -26.87 13.36 4.08
CA ARG A 254 -28.24 13.03 4.53
C ARG A 254 -28.52 13.54 5.93
N LEU A 255 -27.51 13.52 6.81
CA LEU A 255 -27.63 14.12 8.14
C LEU A 255 -27.90 15.63 8.02
N GLY A 256 -27.18 16.32 7.14
CA GLY A 256 -27.44 17.74 6.84
C GLY A 256 -28.87 18.01 6.34
N MET A 257 -29.46 17.07 5.59
CA MET A 257 -30.85 17.17 5.12
C MET A 257 -31.88 17.01 6.23
N VAL A 258 -31.58 16.18 7.23
CA VAL A 258 -32.49 15.90 8.36
C VAL A 258 -32.31 16.92 9.48
N ARG A 259 -31.09 17.41 9.67
CA ARG A 259 -30.71 18.36 10.71
C ARG A 259 -29.70 19.37 10.19
N SER A 260 -30.21 20.53 9.78
CA SER A 260 -29.44 21.65 9.25
C SER A 260 -28.52 22.30 10.29
N GLY A 261 -27.57 23.11 9.83
CA GLY A 261 -26.77 23.98 10.68
C GLY A 261 -25.36 23.46 10.94
N LEU A 262 -25.15 22.13 10.95
CA LEU A 262 -23.82 21.54 11.15
C LEU A 262 -22.88 21.88 9.98
N TYR A 263 -23.29 21.65 8.74
CA TYR A 263 -22.44 21.91 7.57
C TYR A 263 -22.13 23.40 7.44
N GLU A 264 -23.13 24.25 7.60
CA GLU A 264 -22.98 25.70 7.53
C GLU A 264 -22.04 26.20 8.63
N MET A 265 -22.13 25.63 9.84
CA MET A 265 -21.22 25.92 10.94
C MET A 265 -19.79 25.52 10.64
N GLN A 266 -19.57 24.31 10.13
CA GLN A 266 -18.22 23.85 9.77
C GLN A 266 -17.60 24.73 8.68
N VAL A 267 -18.40 25.13 7.68
CA VAL A 267 -17.96 26.01 6.60
C VAL A 267 -17.61 27.40 7.12
N ARG A 268 -18.42 27.99 8.01
CA ARG A 268 -18.08 29.28 8.64
C ARG A 268 -16.82 29.18 9.50
N ALA A 269 -16.66 28.13 10.31
CA ALA A 269 -15.46 27.92 11.10
C ALA A 269 -14.21 27.83 10.21
N LEU A 270 -14.32 27.12 9.09
CA LEU A 270 -13.25 26.97 8.11
C LEU A 270 -12.89 28.29 7.43
N SER A 271 -13.89 29.08 7.05
CA SER A 271 -13.68 30.44 6.49
C SER A 271 -13.02 31.39 7.47
N ILE A 272 -13.45 31.39 8.74
CA ILE A 272 -12.86 32.22 9.79
C ILE A 272 -11.39 31.84 10.00
N ALA A 273 -11.09 30.54 10.09
CA ALA A 273 -9.72 30.06 10.22
C ALA A 273 -8.84 30.50 9.04
N ALA A 274 -9.35 30.38 7.81
CA ALA A 274 -8.66 30.82 6.60
C ALA A 274 -8.41 32.33 6.59
N GLY A 275 -9.42 33.13 6.90
CA GLY A 275 -9.33 34.59 6.97
C GLY A 275 -8.32 35.07 8.01
N ASN A 276 -8.32 34.47 9.20
CA ASN A 276 -7.33 34.75 10.23
C ASN A 276 -5.91 34.42 9.77
N LEU A 277 -5.72 33.34 9.02
CA LEU A 277 -4.42 32.96 8.46
C LEU A 277 -3.96 33.93 7.35
N ILE A 278 -4.87 34.38 6.48
CA ILE A 278 -4.58 35.41 5.47
C ILE A 278 -4.12 36.71 6.15
N GLN A 279 -4.80 37.14 7.22
CA GLN A 279 -4.39 38.30 8.00
C GLN A 279 -2.99 38.14 8.63
N ARG A 280 -2.59 36.90 8.92
CA ARG A 280 -1.24 36.53 9.39
C ARG A 280 -0.21 36.36 8.25
N GLY A 281 -0.57 36.69 7.01
CA GLY A 281 0.31 36.62 5.83
C GLY A 281 0.49 35.21 5.26
N LYS A 282 -0.39 34.27 5.61
CA LYS A 282 -0.40 32.90 5.10
C LYS A 282 -1.23 32.79 3.82
N GLN A 283 -1.10 31.67 3.12
CA GLN A 283 -1.78 31.37 1.85
C GLN A 283 -2.61 30.09 1.98
N PRO A 284 -3.75 30.13 2.70
CA PRO A 284 -4.62 28.96 2.82
C PRO A 284 -5.26 28.62 1.46
N ARG A 285 -5.29 27.33 1.13
CA ARG A 285 -5.97 26.78 -0.04
C ARG A 285 -6.90 25.66 0.42
N ILE A 286 -8.20 25.89 0.38
CA ILE A 286 -9.18 25.03 1.04
C ILE A 286 -10.06 24.33 0.01
N GLU A 287 -10.33 23.05 0.22
CA GLU A 287 -11.22 22.27 -0.63
C GLU A 287 -12.29 21.63 0.27
N ILE A 288 -13.54 22.08 0.17
CA ILE A 288 -14.65 21.58 0.99
C ILE A 288 -15.26 20.37 0.29
N MET A 289 -15.29 19.23 0.98
CA MET A 289 -15.76 17.97 0.41
C MET A 289 -17.05 17.48 1.10
N ILE A 290 -18.09 17.27 0.30
CA ILE A 290 -19.39 16.76 0.75
C ILE A 290 -19.38 15.23 0.68
N PRO A 291 -19.57 14.51 1.81
CA PRO A 291 -19.59 13.04 1.85
C PRO A 291 -20.94 12.43 1.47
N LEU A 292 -20.90 11.15 1.11
CA LEU A 292 -22.01 10.20 0.95
C LEU A 292 -23.09 10.60 -0.06
N VAL A 293 -22.71 11.39 -1.06
CA VAL A 293 -23.58 11.83 -2.15
C VAL A 293 -24.07 10.63 -2.97
N VAL A 294 -25.32 10.68 -3.43
CA VAL A 294 -25.88 9.66 -4.33
C VAL A 294 -26.40 10.22 -5.65
N ASN A 295 -26.69 11.53 -5.74
CA ASN A 295 -27.28 12.14 -6.94
C ASN A 295 -27.02 13.66 -7.04
N GLU A 296 -27.30 14.21 -8.23
CA GLU A 296 -27.08 15.63 -8.54
C GLU A 296 -27.86 16.56 -7.61
N ARG A 297 -29.12 16.22 -7.29
CA ARG A 297 -29.99 17.10 -6.51
C ARG A 297 -29.51 17.23 -5.06
N GLU A 298 -29.08 16.13 -4.47
CA GLU A 298 -28.49 16.09 -3.12
C GLU A 298 -27.23 16.95 -3.06
N LEU A 299 -26.33 16.79 -4.04
CA LEU A 299 -25.12 17.60 -4.13
C LEU A 299 -25.41 19.08 -4.38
N SER A 300 -26.38 19.40 -5.24
CA SER A 300 -26.78 20.77 -5.56
C SER A 300 -27.28 21.52 -4.32
N ILE A 301 -28.14 20.87 -3.52
CA ILE A 301 -28.64 21.44 -2.27
C ILE A 301 -27.49 21.62 -1.26
N ALA A 302 -26.63 20.61 -1.11
CA ALA A 302 -25.50 20.70 -0.19
C ALA A 302 -24.49 21.80 -0.60
N ARG A 303 -24.21 21.95 -1.89
CA ARG A 303 -23.39 23.06 -2.42
C ARG A 303 -24.02 24.42 -2.13
N GLN A 304 -25.35 24.53 -2.16
CA GLN A 304 -26.06 25.76 -1.82
C GLN A 304 -25.79 26.13 -0.35
N TRP A 305 -25.91 25.19 0.59
CA TRP A 305 -25.61 25.45 2.01
C TRP A 305 -24.17 25.91 2.22
N VAL A 306 -23.22 25.26 1.55
CA VAL A 306 -21.80 25.64 1.62
C VAL A 306 -21.60 27.06 1.09
N THR A 307 -22.11 27.36 -0.11
CA THR A 307 -21.98 28.70 -0.72
C THR A 307 -22.62 29.79 0.16
N GLU A 308 -23.82 29.55 0.69
CA GLU A 308 -24.50 30.51 1.57
C GLU A 308 -23.73 30.74 2.87
N ALA A 309 -23.14 29.70 3.44
CA ALA A 309 -22.30 29.81 4.63
C ALA A 309 -20.99 30.57 4.36
N LEU A 310 -20.39 30.38 3.18
CA LEU A 310 -19.22 31.15 2.73
C LEU A 310 -19.57 32.64 2.60
N ASP A 311 -20.67 32.96 1.94
CA ASP A 311 -21.13 34.34 1.77
C ASP A 311 -21.40 35.04 3.13
N GLN A 312 -21.93 34.29 4.09
CA GLN A 312 -22.22 34.77 5.44
C GLN A 312 -20.99 34.87 6.36
N SER A 313 -19.87 34.22 6.00
CA SER A 313 -18.68 34.18 6.85
C SER A 313 -17.93 35.51 6.95
N GLY A 314 -18.19 36.46 6.04
CA GLY A 314 -17.56 37.79 6.05
C GLY A 314 -16.14 37.81 5.47
N HIS A 315 -15.73 36.78 4.73
CA HIS A 315 -14.41 36.64 4.10
C HIS A 315 -14.49 36.61 2.56
N PRO A 316 -14.85 37.73 1.90
CA PRO A 316 -15.00 37.80 0.45
C PRO A 316 -13.69 37.58 -0.33
N GLU A 317 -12.54 37.63 0.34
CA GLU A 317 -11.24 37.28 -0.21
C GLU A 317 -11.09 35.78 -0.51
N LEU A 318 -11.88 34.91 0.13
CA LEU A 318 -11.86 33.46 -0.10
C LEU A 318 -12.61 33.12 -1.39
N THR A 319 -11.93 33.26 -2.52
CA THR A 319 -12.47 32.97 -3.85
C THR A 319 -11.43 32.29 -4.75
N GLY A 320 -11.87 31.74 -5.89
CA GLY A 320 -10.98 31.16 -6.88
C GLY A 320 -10.17 29.98 -6.34
N GLU A 321 -8.84 29.99 -6.49
CA GLU A 321 -7.98 28.90 -6.01
C GLU A 321 -7.88 28.80 -4.48
N ALA A 322 -8.32 29.83 -3.74
CA ALA A 322 -8.33 29.79 -2.28
C ALA A 322 -9.42 28.86 -1.74
N ILE A 323 -10.50 28.64 -2.50
CA ILE A 323 -11.61 27.79 -2.06
C ILE A 323 -12.29 27.06 -3.22
N SER A 324 -12.50 25.75 -3.06
CA SER A 324 -13.27 24.95 -4.00
C SER A 324 -14.23 24.02 -3.26
N ILE A 325 -15.33 23.62 -3.93
CA ILE A 325 -16.35 22.76 -3.33
C ILE A 325 -16.51 21.51 -4.19
N GLY A 326 -16.28 20.35 -3.59
CA GLY A 326 -16.30 19.06 -4.25
C GLY A 326 -17.14 18.02 -3.52
N ALA A 327 -17.09 16.80 -4.04
CA ALA A 327 -17.85 15.67 -3.50
C ALA A 327 -16.98 14.43 -3.36
N MET A 328 -17.30 13.63 -2.35
CA MET A 328 -16.75 12.29 -2.20
C MET A 328 -17.56 11.33 -3.08
N ILE A 329 -16.87 10.56 -3.93
CA ILE A 329 -17.48 9.52 -4.76
C ILE A 329 -17.23 8.18 -4.08
N GLU A 330 -18.15 7.83 -3.19
CA GLU A 330 -18.01 6.67 -2.30
C GLU A 330 -19.27 5.80 -2.24
N THR A 331 -20.29 6.16 -3.02
CA THR A 331 -21.46 5.29 -3.26
C THR A 331 -21.42 4.78 -4.69
N PRO A 332 -21.82 3.51 -4.95
CA PRO A 332 -21.89 2.98 -6.30
C PRO A 332 -22.75 3.85 -7.22
N ARG A 333 -23.86 4.40 -6.70
CA ARG A 333 -24.73 5.29 -7.47
C ARG A 333 -24.01 6.58 -7.87
N ALA A 334 -23.21 7.19 -7.00
CA ALA A 334 -22.45 8.39 -7.34
C ALA A 334 -21.42 8.13 -8.45
N ALA A 335 -20.73 6.98 -8.41
CA ALA A 335 -19.81 6.58 -9.47
C ALA A 335 -20.55 6.42 -10.82
N LEU A 336 -21.69 5.72 -10.82
CA LEU A 336 -22.53 5.50 -12.02
C LEU A 336 -23.06 6.81 -12.64
N VAL A 337 -23.32 7.83 -11.82
CA VAL A 337 -23.88 9.12 -12.28
C VAL A 337 -22.89 10.28 -12.21
N ALA A 338 -21.59 10.01 -12.08
CA ALA A 338 -20.55 11.00 -11.80
C ALA A 338 -20.55 12.19 -12.78
N GLY A 339 -20.85 11.94 -14.06
CA GLY A 339 -20.96 13.00 -15.07
C GLY A 339 -22.03 14.06 -14.76
N SER A 340 -23.15 13.69 -14.11
CA SER A 340 -24.17 14.67 -13.69
C SER A 340 -23.73 15.48 -12.48
N LEU A 341 -22.95 14.86 -11.58
CA LEU A 341 -22.48 15.50 -10.34
C LEU A 341 -21.50 16.65 -10.63
N THR A 342 -20.80 16.64 -11.77
CA THR A 342 -19.80 17.67 -12.11
C THR A 342 -20.40 19.07 -12.26
N ALA A 343 -21.73 19.17 -12.49
CA ALA A 343 -22.43 20.45 -12.57
C ALA A 343 -22.38 21.24 -11.25
N HIS A 344 -22.23 20.54 -10.11
CA HIS A 344 -22.22 21.13 -8.77
C HIS A 344 -20.93 20.79 -8.00
N SER A 345 -19.89 20.32 -8.70
CA SER A 345 -18.62 19.89 -8.08
C SER A 345 -17.41 20.44 -8.83
N ASP A 346 -16.43 20.95 -8.07
CA ASP A 346 -15.16 21.45 -8.60
C ASP A 346 -14.09 20.35 -8.66
N PHE A 347 -14.21 19.34 -7.80
CA PHE A 347 -13.38 18.15 -7.77
C PHE A 347 -14.17 16.94 -7.27
N PHE A 348 -13.63 15.75 -7.48
CA PHE A 348 -14.06 14.51 -6.83
C PHE A 348 -12.91 13.88 -6.06
N SER A 349 -13.24 13.26 -4.93
CA SER A 349 -12.34 12.32 -4.25
C SER A 349 -13.03 10.98 -4.11
N PHE A 350 -12.46 9.92 -4.67
CA PHE A 350 -13.01 8.57 -4.51
C PHE A 350 -12.71 8.06 -3.09
N GLY A 351 -13.77 7.85 -2.31
CA GLY A 351 -13.73 7.23 -1.00
C GLY A 351 -13.80 5.72 -1.14
N THR A 352 -12.68 5.09 -1.48
CA THR A 352 -12.68 3.68 -1.92
C THR A 352 -13.02 2.70 -0.79
N ASN A 353 -12.87 3.08 0.48
CA ASN A 353 -13.26 2.24 1.61
C ASN A 353 -14.78 1.98 1.61
N ASP A 354 -15.59 3.05 1.64
CA ASP A 354 -17.06 2.94 1.62
C ASP A 354 -17.55 2.41 0.26
N LEU A 355 -16.89 2.79 -0.84
CA LEU A 355 -17.22 2.25 -2.16
C LEU A 355 -17.03 0.72 -2.20
N THR A 356 -15.94 0.20 -1.61
CA THR A 356 -15.70 -1.24 -1.48
C THR A 356 -16.77 -1.90 -0.63
N GLN A 357 -17.08 -1.33 0.54
CA GLN A 357 -18.11 -1.87 1.43
C GLN A 357 -19.46 -2.00 0.72
N MET A 358 -19.89 -0.96 -0.02
CA MET A 358 -21.18 -0.97 -0.72
C MET A 358 -21.17 -1.85 -1.98
N THR A 359 -20.02 -2.00 -2.65
CA THR A 359 -19.91 -2.81 -3.88
C THR A 359 -19.89 -4.30 -3.55
N PHE A 360 -19.12 -4.70 -2.55
CA PHE A 360 -19.09 -6.09 -2.06
C PHE A 360 -20.28 -6.45 -1.16
N ALA A 361 -21.02 -5.45 -0.67
CA ALA A 361 -21.98 -5.59 0.43
C ALA A 361 -21.33 -6.17 1.70
N PHE A 362 -20.11 -5.72 1.99
CA PHE A 362 -19.32 -6.13 3.15
C PHE A 362 -19.35 -5.02 4.22
N SER A 363 -19.80 -5.37 5.42
CA SER A 363 -19.51 -4.57 6.61
C SER A 363 -18.07 -4.86 7.02
N ARG A 364 -17.17 -3.88 6.86
CA ARG A 364 -15.73 -4.06 7.09
C ARG A 364 -15.46 -4.68 8.47
N ASP A 365 -16.06 -4.10 9.50
CA ASP A 365 -15.87 -4.52 10.89
C ASP A 365 -16.33 -5.96 11.17
N ASP A 366 -17.35 -6.43 10.44
CA ASP A 366 -17.89 -7.78 10.63
C ASP A 366 -17.14 -8.84 9.82
N VAL A 367 -16.78 -8.54 8.57
CA VAL A 367 -16.25 -9.54 7.65
C VAL A 367 -14.76 -9.81 7.87
N GLU A 368 -14.00 -8.80 8.30
CA GLU A 368 -12.55 -8.86 8.26
C GLU A 368 -11.96 -9.91 9.21
N ALA A 369 -12.47 -10.00 10.44
CA ALA A 369 -11.98 -10.97 11.41
C ALA A 369 -12.64 -12.36 11.32
N ARG A 370 -13.78 -12.47 10.61
CA ARG A 370 -14.63 -13.68 10.65
C ARG A 370 -14.70 -14.42 9.33
N MET A 371 -14.89 -13.68 8.24
CA MET A 371 -15.23 -14.26 6.92
C MET A 371 -14.05 -14.21 5.94
N LEU A 372 -13.30 -13.10 5.89
CA LEU A 372 -12.22 -12.92 4.91
C LEU A 372 -11.16 -14.03 4.97
N PRO A 373 -10.67 -14.50 6.14
CA PRO A 373 -9.68 -15.59 6.17
C PRO A 373 -10.17 -16.87 5.47
N ALA A 374 -11.44 -17.23 5.67
CA ALA A 374 -12.04 -18.40 5.04
C ALA A 374 -12.27 -18.22 3.53
N TYR A 375 -12.48 -16.98 3.05
CA TYR A 375 -12.57 -16.68 1.62
C TYR A 375 -11.20 -16.81 0.95
N GLN A 376 -10.15 -16.34 1.61
CA GLN A 376 -8.77 -16.45 1.12
C GLN A 376 -8.29 -17.90 1.10
N GLU A 377 -8.52 -18.66 2.17
CA GLU A 377 -8.17 -20.09 2.25
C GLU A 377 -8.83 -20.92 1.12
N ARG A 378 -10.03 -20.51 0.69
CA ARG A 378 -10.79 -21.17 -0.38
C ARG A 378 -10.52 -20.59 -1.77
N GLY A 379 -9.66 -19.59 -1.89
CA GLY A 379 -9.38 -18.92 -3.16
C GLY A 379 -10.58 -18.17 -3.76
N VAL A 380 -11.54 -17.76 -2.92
CA VAL A 380 -12.68 -16.92 -3.36
C VAL A 380 -12.21 -15.48 -3.58
N LEU A 381 -11.29 -15.01 -2.73
CA LEU A 381 -10.59 -13.74 -2.86
C LEU A 381 -9.11 -14.00 -2.67
N GLU A 382 -8.27 -13.48 -3.54
CA GLU A 382 -6.81 -13.59 -3.39
C GLU A 382 -6.34 -12.72 -2.22
N GLU A 383 -6.84 -11.49 -2.16
CA GLU A 383 -6.46 -10.51 -1.14
C GLU A 383 -7.67 -9.91 -0.41
N ASN A 384 -7.40 -9.24 0.71
CA ASN A 384 -8.40 -8.47 1.43
C ASN A 384 -8.76 -7.20 0.61
N PRO A 385 -10.02 -7.05 0.14
CA PRO A 385 -10.43 -5.96 -0.74
C PRO A 385 -10.44 -4.58 -0.05
N PHE A 386 -10.23 -4.52 1.28
CA PHE A 386 -10.05 -3.27 2.02
C PHE A 386 -8.58 -2.85 2.18
N ALA A 387 -7.65 -3.72 1.76
CA ALA A 387 -6.21 -3.47 1.77
C ALA A 387 -5.68 -3.22 0.35
N ALA A 388 -6.08 -4.07 -0.59
CA ALA A 388 -5.81 -3.93 -2.02
C ALA A 388 -7.12 -3.68 -2.78
N LEU A 389 -7.06 -2.81 -3.79
CA LEU A 389 -8.22 -2.47 -4.59
C LEU A 389 -8.66 -3.67 -5.43
N ASP A 390 -9.94 -4.04 -5.34
CA ASP A 390 -10.59 -4.91 -6.31
C ASP A 390 -10.69 -4.19 -7.67
N PHE A 391 -9.91 -4.61 -8.66
CA PHE A 391 -9.89 -3.96 -9.97
C PHE A 391 -11.15 -4.21 -10.79
N ASP A 392 -11.75 -5.40 -10.70
CA ASP A 392 -12.85 -5.82 -11.58
C ASP A 392 -14.19 -5.23 -11.16
N GLY A 393 -14.43 -5.06 -9.85
CA GLY A 393 -15.65 -4.45 -9.32
C GLY A 393 -15.47 -2.98 -8.94
N VAL A 394 -14.75 -2.73 -7.86
CA VAL A 394 -14.57 -1.37 -7.31
C VAL A 394 -13.76 -0.49 -8.27
N GLY A 395 -12.70 -1.03 -8.87
CA GLY A 395 -11.88 -0.36 -9.86
C GLY A 395 -12.69 0.04 -11.08
N ALA A 396 -13.55 -0.84 -11.61
CA ALA A 396 -14.45 -0.53 -12.72
C ALA A 396 -15.39 0.65 -12.40
N LEU A 397 -15.89 0.76 -11.16
CA LEU A 397 -16.68 1.93 -10.74
C LEU A 397 -15.85 3.21 -10.70
N VAL A 398 -14.60 3.14 -10.21
CA VAL A 398 -13.69 4.28 -10.20
C VAL A 398 -13.38 4.75 -11.62
N GLU A 399 -13.00 3.83 -12.52
CA GLU A 399 -12.69 4.15 -13.92
C GLU A 399 -13.90 4.76 -14.64
N MET A 400 -15.09 4.16 -14.45
CA MET A 400 -16.33 4.68 -15.01
C MET A 400 -16.63 6.10 -14.50
N GLY A 401 -16.48 6.31 -13.19
CA GLY A 401 -16.67 7.61 -12.57
C GLY A 401 -15.70 8.67 -13.11
N CYS A 402 -14.40 8.34 -13.20
CA CYS A 402 -13.37 9.22 -13.75
C CYS A 402 -13.69 9.60 -15.21
N LYS A 403 -14.00 8.60 -16.05
CA LYS A 403 -14.33 8.80 -17.45
C LYS A 403 -15.57 9.67 -17.64
N ALA A 404 -16.67 9.36 -16.95
CA ALA A 404 -17.90 10.14 -17.03
C ALA A 404 -17.71 11.58 -16.54
N ALA A 405 -16.95 11.78 -15.46
CA ALA A 405 -16.63 13.10 -14.93
C ALA A 405 -15.84 13.95 -15.94
N ARG A 406 -14.77 13.40 -16.52
CA ARG A 406 -13.94 14.10 -17.52
C ARG A 406 -14.68 14.37 -18.82
N GLN A 407 -15.57 13.48 -19.24
CA GLN A 407 -16.43 13.70 -20.41
C GLN A 407 -17.38 14.88 -20.19
N ALA A 408 -17.95 15.03 -19.00
CA ALA A 408 -18.86 16.12 -18.67
C ALA A 408 -18.13 17.45 -18.37
N LYS A 409 -17.00 17.40 -17.65
CA LYS A 409 -16.17 18.55 -17.27
C LYS A 409 -14.69 18.20 -17.40
N PRO A 410 -14.03 18.45 -18.55
CA PRO A 410 -12.65 18.06 -18.78
C PRO A 410 -11.64 18.60 -17.75
N SER A 411 -11.93 19.74 -17.14
CA SER A 411 -11.09 20.39 -16.13
C SER A 411 -11.32 19.93 -14.69
N ILE A 412 -12.26 19.02 -14.42
CA ILE A 412 -12.55 18.57 -13.05
C ILE A 412 -11.35 17.88 -12.43
N LYS A 413 -10.98 18.23 -11.19
CA LYS A 413 -9.92 17.52 -10.48
C LYS A 413 -10.44 16.20 -9.94
N LEU A 414 -9.68 15.13 -10.08
CA LEU A 414 -10.03 13.78 -9.61
C LEU A 414 -8.96 13.30 -8.63
N GLY A 415 -9.37 12.89 -7.44
CA GLY A 415 -8.49 12.33 -6.43
C GLY A 415 -9.02 11.02 -5.90
N VAL A 416 -8.20 10.31 -5.13
CA VAL A 416 -8.61 9.15 -4.34
C VAL A 416 -8.03 9.27 -2.94
N CYS A 417 -8.83 8.92 -1.94
CA CYS A 417 -8.38 8.85 -0.55
C CYS A 417 -8.80 7.52 0.08
N GLY A 418 -8.02 7.08 1.06
CA GLY A 418 -8.26 5.83 1.80
C GLY A 418 -7.02 4.96 1.86
N GLU A 419 -7.21 3.71 2.29
CA GLU A 419 -6.10 2.76 2.47
C GLU A 419 -5.49 2.33 1.13
N HIS A 420 -6.31 2.17 0.09
CA HIS A 420 -5.86 1.76 -1.24
C HIS A 420 -4.87 2.76 -1.87
N ALA A 421 -4.96 4.05 -1.54
CA ALA A 421 -4.03 5.08 -2.03
C ALA A 421 -2.60 4.93 -1.48
N GLY A 422 -2.38 4.04 -0.50
CA GLY A 422 -1.07 3.65 0.01
C GLY A 422 -0.55 2.31 -0.51
N HIS A 423 -1.33 1.60 -1.35
CA HIS A 423 -0.96 0.30 -1.91
C HIS A 423 -0.40 0.48 -3.34
N PRO A 424 0.83 0.03 -3.64
CA PRO A 424 1.49 0.30 -4.93
C PRO A 424 0.65 -0.06 -6.16
N ASP A 425 0.06 -1.27 -6.20
CA ASP A 425 -0.72 -1.71 -7.36
C ASP A 425 -2.01 -0.89 -7.56
N SER A 426 -2.69 -0.59 -6.46
CA SER A 426 -3.87 0.29 -6.44
C SER A 426 -3.51 1.70 -6.94
N VAL A 427 -2.37 2.26 -6.51
CA VAL A 427 -1.86 3.55 -7.00
C VAL A 427 -1.62 3.49 -8.51
N GLY A 428 -0.99 2.42 -9.00
CA GLY A 428 -0.82 2.19 -10.43
C GLY A 428 -2.14 2.20 -11.20
N PHE A 429 -3.16 1.53 -10.68
CA PHE A 429 -4.50 1.55 -11.25
C PHE A 429 -5.10 2.97 -11.28
N PHE A 430 -5.07 3.71 -10.17
CA PHE A 430 -5.66 5.05 -10.11
C PHE A 430 -4.99 6.02 -11.09
N VAL A 431 -3.65 5.96 -11.22
CA VAL A 431 -2.91 6.77 -12.20
C VAL A 431 -3.37 6.46 -13.63
N ARG A 432 -3.58 5.17 -13.98
CA ARG A 432 -4.13 4.79 -15.29
C ARG A 432 -5.57 5.26 -15.49
N ALA A 433 -6.40 5.18 -14.44
CA ALA A 433 -7.78 5.67 -14.46
C ALA A 433 -7.89 7.20 -14.60
N GLY A 434 -6.77 7.93 -14.48
CA GLY A 434 -6.70 9.37 -14.75
C GLY A 434 -6.97 10.25 -13.54
N VAL A 435 -6.66 9.79 -12.33
CA VAL A 435 -6.66 10.66 -11.14
C VAL A 435 -5.50 11.67 -11.21
N ASP A 436 -5.73 12.86 -10.66
CA ASP A 436 -4.75 13.93 -10.46
C ASP A 436 -4.12 13.89 -9.06
N SER A 437 -4.67 13.10 -8.12
CA SER A 437 -4.08 12.97 -6.80
C SER A 437 -4.41 11.64 -6.11
N VAL A 438 -3.47 11.18 -5.27
CA VAL A 438 -3.66 10.05 -4.34
C VAL A 438 -3.38 10.53 -2.92
N SER A 439 -4.21 10.12 -1.96
CA SER A 439 -4.12 10.58 -0.57
C SER A 439 -4.14 9.43 0.44
N CYS A 440 -3.04 9.27 1.17
CA CYS A 440 -2.80 8.16 2.10
C CYS A 440 -2.34 8.67 3.49
N SER A 441 -2.26 7.80 4.48
CA SER A 441 -1.72 8.18 5.80
C SER A 441 -0.29 8.74 5.69
N PRO A 442 0.14 9.68 6.56
CA PRO A 442 1.43 10.38 6.44
C PRO A 442 2.62 9.46 6.19
N PHE A 443 2.75 8.36 6.94
CA PHE A 443 3.87 7.42 6.82
C PHE A 443 3.88 6.60 5.52
N ARG A 444 2.78 6.56 4.77
CA ARG A 444 2.71 5.92 3.44
C ARG A 444 3.03 6.89 2.31
N VAL A 445 3.13 8.20 2.58
CA VAL A 445 3.45 9.21 1.57
C VAL A 445 4.74 8.89 0.79
N PRO A 446 5.87 8.50 1.41
CA PRO A 446 7.07 8.15 0.67
C PRO A 446 6.87 6.98 -0.30
N LEU A 447 6.14 5.95 0.12
CA LEU A 447 5.81 4.80 -0.72
C LEU A 447 4.91 5.21 -1.89
N SER A 448 3.85 5.99 -1.62
CA SER A 448 2.94 6.48 -2.66
C SER A 448 3.64 7.40 -3.66
N ARG A 449 4.61 8.22 -3.22
CA ARG A 449 5.45 9.05 -4.12
C ARG A 449 6.19 8.20 -5.14
N LEU A 450 6.84 7.13 -4.67
CA LEU A 450 7.54 6.21 -5.54
C LEU A 450 6.58 5.46 -6.48
N ALA A 451 5.46 4.94 -5.94
CA ALA A 451 4.47 4.20 -6.72
C ALA A 451 3.82 5.06 -7.81
N VAL A 452 3.50 6.33 -7.53
CA VAL A 452 2.99 7.28 -8.54
C VAL A 452 4.00 7.51 -9.65
N ALA A 453 5.26 7.74 -9.30
CA ALA A 453 6.32 7.94 -10.29
C ALA A 453 6.50 6.72 -11.19
N GLN A 454 6.58 5.53 -10.61
CA GLN A 454 6.67 4.26 -11.35
C GLN A 454 5.47 4.07 -12.28
N ALA A 455 4.25 4.33 -11.80
CA ALA A 455 3.04 4.21 -12.61
C ALA A 455 2.99 5.21 -13.78
N LEU A 456 3.47 6.44 -13.58
CA LEU A 456 3.53 7.46 -14.64
C LEU A 456 4.53 7.09 -15.73
N LEU A 457 5.69 6.55 -15.36
CA LEU A 457 6.68 6.05 -16.31
C LEU A 457 6.17 4.82 -17.06
N ALA A 458 5.64 3.82 -16.35
CA ALA A 458 5.12 2.58 -16.94
C ALA A 458 3.91 2.84 -17.88
N SER A 459 3.07 3.83 -17.58
CA SER A 459 1.95 4.20 -18.45
C SER A 459 2.33 5.04 -19.66
N GLY A 460 3.61 5.46 -19.79
CA GLY A 460 4.06 6.37 -20.84
C GLY A 460 3.48 7.79 -20.75
N ARG A 461 2.78 8.13 -19.65
CA ARG A 461 2.26 9.49 -19.39
C ARG A 461 3.40 10.49 -19.19
N VAL A 462 4.56 10.01 -18.76
CA VAL A 462 5.81 10.78 -18.58
C VAL A 462 6.94 9.96 -19.19
N SER A 463 7.74 10.55 -20.07
CA SER A 463 8.99 9.93 -20.50
C SER A 463 10.08 10.18 -19.47
N ALA A 464 10.92 9.18 -19.21
CA ALA A 464 12.12 9.36 -18.39
C ALA A 464 13.07 10.42 -19.00
N GLU A 465 13.03 10.62 -20.31
CA GLU A 465 13.83 11.63 -21.02
C GLU A 465 13.38 13.07 -20.72
N ASP A 466 12.11 13.26 -20.33
CA ASP A 466 11.55 14.58 -19.98
C ASP A 466 11.95 15.03 -18.56
N VAL A 467 12.55 14.13 -17.78
CA VAL A 467 12.94 14.38 -16.39
C VAL A 467 14.46 14.32 -16.26
N THR A 468 15.05 15.40 -15.74
CA THR A 468 16.49 15.43 -15.50
C THR A 468 16.81 14.78 -14.16
N PHE A 469 17.30 13.55 -14.19
CA PHE A 469 17.83 12.86 -13.01
C PHE A 469 19.29 13.29 -12.78
N THR A 470 19.55 13.92 -11.63
CA THR A 470 20.91 14.25 -11.18
C THR A 470 21.26 13.49 -9.91
N PHE A 471 22.40 12.79 -9.91
CA PHE A 471 22.99 12.17 -8.71
C PHE A 471 24.40 12.73 -8.52
N ASN A 472 24.69 13.34 -7.37
CA ASN A 472 26.03 13.89 -7.05
C ASN A 472 26.68 14.74 -8.15
N GLY A 473 25.89 15.54 -8.89
CA GLY A 473 26.40 16.42 -9.94
C GLY A 473 26.60 15.76 -11.31
N TYR A 474 26.43 14.45 -11.44
CA TYR A 474 26.36 13.77 -12.74
C TYR A 474 24.95 13.92 -13.32
N ARG A 475 24.87 14.47 -14.54
CA ARG A 475 23.65 14.50 -15.35
C ARG A 475 23.63 13.26 -16.22
N THR A 476 22.54 12.49 -16.20
CA THR A 476 22.24 11.59 -17.31
C THR A 476 21.70 12.45 -18.45
N SER A 477 22.56 12.81 -19.42
CA SER A 477 22.08 13.35 -20.69
C SER A 477 21.96 12.21 -21.69
N SER A 478 20.97 12.27 -22.58
CA SER A 478 20.78 11.30 -23.67
C SER A 478 22.00 11.11 -24.58
N ALA A 479 23.02 11.98 -24.47
CA ALA A 479 24.29 11.83 -25.17
C ALA A 479 25.20 10.71 -24.62
N ASP A 480 24.93 10.18 -23.41
CA ASP A 480 25.68 9.04 -22.86
C ASP A 480 25.05 7.67 -23.22
N ALA A 481 23.93 7.68 -23.98
CA ALA A 481 23.27 6.45 -24.46
C ALA A 481 24.06 5.72 -25.57
N ASP A 482 25.08 6.36 -26.15
CA ASP A 482 25.92 5.80 -27.22
C ASP A 482 26.96 4.76 -26.74
N TYR A 483 27.06 4.49 -25.43
CA TYR A 483 27.98 3.46 -24.91
C TYR A 483 27.53 2.01 -25.18
N ARG A 484 26.40 1.78 -25.88
CA ARG A 484 25.87 0.43 -26.20
C ARG A 484 26.14 -0.07 -27.62
N SER A 485 27.00 0.56 -28.43
CA SER A 485 27.25 0.11 -29.83
C SER A 485 28.69 -0.25 -30.19
N SER A 486 29.63 -0.33 -29.24
CA SER A 486 30.99 -0.79 -29.55
C SER A 486 31.52 -1.82 -28.55
N SER A 487 31.10 -3.07 -28.73
CA SER A 487 31.96 -4.20 -28.34
C SER A 487 32.19 -5.05 -29.58
N SER A 488 33.44 -4.98 -30.04
CA SER A 488 34.03 -5.86 -31.04
C SER A 488 33.89 -7.32 -30.62
N GLU A 489 33.44 -8.18 -31.55
CA GLU A 489 33.51 -9.64 -31.42
C GLU A 489 34.90 -10.10 -30.93
N PRO A 490 34.98 -10.96 -29.90
CA PRO A 490 36.22 -11.67 -29.58
C PRO A 490 36.43 -12.85 -30.55
N PRO A 491 37.69 -13.23 -30.81
CA PRO A 491 38.04 -14.17 -31.87
C PRO A 491 37.68 -15.62 -31.50
N GLY A 492 37.31 -16.38 -32.52
CA GLY A 492 36.80 -17.74 -32.45
C GLY A 492 37.55 -18.69 -31.51
N GLY A 493 36.83 -19.18 -30.51
CA GLY A 493 37.12 -20.42 -29.79
C GLY A 493 36.31 -21.55 -30.41
N GLN A 494 36.96 -22.70 -30.61
CA GLN A 494 36.41 -23.88 -31.27
C GLN A 494 35.12 -24.37 -30.59
N ALA A 495 34.03 -24.43 -31.35
CA ALA A 495 32.79 -25.09 -30.97
C ALA A 495 33.04 -26.57 -30.67
N VAL A 496 32.89 -26.95 -29.41
CA VAL A 496 32.64 -28.33 -29.01
C VAL A 496 31.14 -28.55 -29.22
N GLY A 497 30.79 -29.54 -30.03
CA GLY A 497 29.44 -29.71 -30.59
C GLY A 497 28.32 -29.62 -29.56
N GLU A 498 27.53 -28.57 -29.67
CA GLU A 498 26.18 -28.51 -29.13
C GLU A 498 25.32 -29.38 -30.07
N ASP A 499 24.91 -30.57 -29.61
CA ASP A 499 23.71 -31.19 -30.17
C ASP A 499 22.58 -30.17 -30.00
N GLU A 500 22.02 -29.68 -31.11
CA GLU A 500 20.87 -28.77 -31.10
C GLU A 500 19.73 -29.43 -30.31
N LEU A 501 19.54 -29.02 -29.05
CA LEU A 501 18.38 -29.36 -28.25
C LEU A 501 17.14 -28.98 -29.05
N SER A 502 16.34 -29.96 -29.45
CA SER A 502 15.09 -29.70 -30.16
C SER A 502 14.13 -28.97 -29.20
N VAL A 503 13.88 -27.69 -29.46
CA VAL A 503 12.91 -26.91 -28.69
C VAL A 503 11.51 -27.33 -29.08
N ASP A 504 10.78 -27.94 -28.13
CA ASP A 504 9.39 -28.36 -28.28
C ASP A 504 8.47 -27.65 -27.26
N GLU A 505 7.15 -27.89 -27.36
CA GLU A 505 6.15 -27.30 -26.44
C GLU A 505 6.42 -27.64 -24.98
N ASP A 506 6.89 -28.85 -24.70
CA ASP A 506 7.08 -29.33 -23.34
C ASP A 506 8.25 -28.60 -22.68
N LEU A 507 9.35 -28.39 -23.42
CA LEU A 507 10.49 -27.61 -22.97
C LEU A 507 10.14 -26.13 -22.76
N VAL A 508 9.31 -25.54 -23.63
CA VAL A 508 8.86 -24.13 -23.48
C VAL A 508 7.97 -23.96 -22.25
N LEU A 509 6.96 -24.81 -22.08
CA LEU A 509 6.10 -24.82 -20.88
C LEU A 509 6.95 -24.98 -19.61
N TYR A 510 7.98 -25.82 -19.68
CA TYR A 510 8.88 -26.07 -18.56
C TYR A 510 9.71 -24.83 -18.17
N VAL A 511 10.33 -24.17 -19.15
CA VAL A 511 11.11 -22.94 -18.91
C VAL A 511 10.24 -21.83 -18.33
N ILE A 512 9.04 -21.63 -18.86
CA ILE A 512 8.10 -20.62 -18.33
C ILE A 512 7.69 -20.99 -16.89
N ARG A 513 7.49 -22.28 -16.57
CA ARG A 513 7.21 -22.72 -15.20
C ARG A 513 8.33 -22.37 -14.22
N ILE A 514 9.59 -22.66 -14.58
CA ILE A 514 10.73 -22.41 -13.68
C ILE A 514 10.89 -20.90 -13.44
N ARG A 515 10.83 -20.10 -14.51
CA ARG A 515 11.04 -18.66 -14.40
C ARG A 515 9.83 -17.92 -13.84
N GLY A 516 8.64 -18.54 -13.85
CA GLY A 516 7.39 -17.95 -13.40
C GLY A 516 6.93 -16.85 -14.35
N PHE A 517 7.37 -15.62 -14.10
CA PHE A 517 7.15 -14.47 -14.99
C PHE A 517 8.43 -14.18 -15.77
N THR A 518 8.42 -14.39 -17.08
CA THR A 518 9.62 -14.23 -17.91
C THR A 518 9.39 -13.37 -19.15
N PRO A 519 10.29 -12.42 -19.47
CA PRO A 519 10.24 -11.68 -20.73
C PRO A 519 10.76 -12.55 -21.90
N PRO A 520 10.57 -12.12 -23.16
CA PRO A 520 11.11 -12.81 -24.34
C PRO A 520 12.61 -13.10 -24.23
N GLU A 521 13.39 -12.14 -23.75
CA GLU A 521 14.84 -12.27 -23.59
C GLU A 521 15.18 -13.38 -22.58
N GLY A 522 14.40 -13.50 -21.49
CA GLY A 522 14.58 -14.57 -20.51
C GLY A 522 14.30 -15.95 -21.10
N ILE A 523 13.27 -16.09 -21.94
CA ILE A 523 13.01 -17.36 -22.63
C ILE A 523 14.15 -17.67 -23.61
N GLN A 524 14.61 -16.67 -24.37
CA GLN A 524 15.73 -16.80 -25.28
C GLN A 524 17.03 -17.18 -24.56
N GLU A 525 17.32 -16.62 -23.39
CA GLU A 525 18.48 -16.98 -22.57
C GLU A 525 18.44 -18.46 -22.14
N SER A 526 17.29 -18.95 -21.68
CA SER A 526 17.14 -20.33 -21.24
C SER A 526 17.19 -21.33 -22.39
N LEU A 527 16.58 -21.01 -23.53
CA LEU A 527 16.46 -21.92 -24.68
C LEU A 527 17.53 -21.73 -25.75
N GLY A 528 18.26 -20.61 -25.74
CA GLY A 528 19.18 -20.19 -26.80
C GLY A 528 18.50 -19.54 -28.01
N MET A 529 17.18 -19.60 -28.07
CA MET A 529 16.36 -19.01 -29.12
C MET A 529 15.00 -18.67 -28.54
N PHE A 530 14.31 -17.71 -29.15
CA PHE A 530 12.92 -17.44 -28.83
C PHE A 530 12.00 -18.23 -29.79
N PRO A 531 11.28 -19.27 -29.33
CA PRO A 531 10.49 -20.15 -30.19
C PRO A 531 9.10 -19.53 -30.48
N THR A 532 9.08 -18.49 -31.30
CA THR A 532 7.89 -17.67 -31.60
C THR A 532 6.65 -18.49 -31.93
N ASP A 533 6.77 -19.48 -32.82
CA ASP A 533 5.62 -20.28 -33.27
C ASP A 533 5.06 -21.18 -32.15
N ILE A 534 5.94 -21.73 -31.31
CA ILE A 534 5.54 -22.60 -30.19
C ILE A 534 4.85 -21.77 -29.12
N ILE A 535 5.41 -20.60 -28.77
CA ILE A 535 4.81 -19.68 -27.80
C ILE A 535 3.44 -19.19 -28.29
N ALA A 536 3.34 -18.78 -29.56
CA ALA A 536 2.07 -18.38 -30.14
C ALA A 536 1.01 -19.50 -30.08
N ASN A 537 1.42 -20.76 -30.31
CA ASN A 537 0.54 -21.92 -30.19
C ASN A 537 0.09 -22.15 -28.73
N LEU A 538 1.02 -22.10 -27.77
CA LEU A 538 0.72 -22.28 -26.34
C LEU A 538 -0.19 -21.16 -25.79
N VAL A 539 -0.01 -19.94 -26.27
CA VAL A 539 -0.91 -18.81 -25.98
C VAL A 539 -2.29 -19.04 -26.61
N GLY A 540 -2.34 -19.49 -27.87
CA GLY A 540 -3.59 -19.84 -28.54
C GLY A 540 -4.37 -20.99 -27.88
N GLN A 541 -3.66 -21.91 -27.22
CA GLN A 541 -4.24 -23.00 -26.44
C GLN A 541 -4.69 -22.57 -25.03
N GLY A 542 -4.36 -21.34 -24.60
CA GLY A 542 -4.69 -20.81 -23.28
C GLY A 542 -3.82 -21.39 -22.16
N TRP A 543 -2.65 -21.94 -22.47
CA TRP A 543 -1.72 -22.50 -21.49
C TRP A 543 -0.63 -21.52 -21.05
N VAL A 544 -0.34 -20.52 -21.90
CA VAL A 544 0.56 -19.42 -21.60
C VAL A 544 -0.21 -18.12 -21.73
N ASP A 545 -0.15 -17.25 -20.71
CA ASP A 545 -0.61 -15.88 -20.83
C ASP A 545 0.51 -15.01 -21.40
N HIS A 546 0.18 -14.25 -22.43
CA HIS A 546 1.02 -13.18 -22.96
C HIS A 546 0.51 -11.83 -22.44
N MET A 547 1.31 -11.18 -21.61
CA MET A 547 1.01 -9.88 -21.04
C MET A 547 1.85 -8.83 -21.75
N ASP A 548 1.19 -8.03 -22.58
CA ASP A 548 1.77 -6.81 -23.13
C ASP A 548 1.59 -5.69 -22.10
N MET A 549 2.68 -5.36 -21.40
CA MET A 549 2.71 -4.29 -20.40
C MET A 549 3.23 -2.96 -20.98
N GLY A 550 3.23 -2.80 -22.31
CA GLY A 550 3.58 -1.56 -23.00
C GLY A 550 5.06 -1.42 -23.34
N ASP A 551 5.94 -1.43 -22.34
CA ASP A 551 7.40 -1.37 -22.53
C ASP A 551 8.09 -2.73 -22.41
N ARG A 552 7.36 -3.76 -21.95
CA ARG A 552 7.84 -5.12 -21.76
C ARG A 552 6.74 -6.13 -22.07
N GLU A 553 7.11 -7.13 -22.85
CA GLU A 553 6.31 -8.35 -23.02
C GLU A 553 6.68 -9.35 -21.92
N MET A 554 5.68 -10.02 -21.36
CA MET A 554 5.89 -11.04 -20.32
C MET A 554 5.06 -12.28 -20.60
N TYR A 555 5.62 -13.44 -20.30
CA TYR A 555 4.95 -14.73 -20.40
C TYR A 555 4.89 -15.42 -19.04
N THR A 556 3.75 -16.05 -18.74
CA THR A 556 3.56 -16.90 -17.56
C THR A 556 2.64 -18.07 -17.88
N LEU A 557 2.69 -19.15 -17.10
CA LEU A 557 1.74 -20.25 -17.27
C LEU A 557 0.39 -19.92 -16.63
N THR A 558 -0.69 -20.15 -17.39
CA THR A 558 -2.06 -20.11 -16.84
C THR A 558 -2.29 -21.29 -15.88
N PRO A 559 -3.34 -21.26 -15.03
CA PRO A 559 -3.69 -22.41 -14.20
C PRO A 559 -3.91 -23.71 -15.01
N GLU A 560 -4.45 -23.62 -16.21
CA GLU A 560 -4.61 -24.77 -17.11
C GLU A 560 -3.27 -25.19 -17.74
N GLY A 561 -2.41 -24.25 -18.11
CA GLY A 561 -1.05 -24.53 -18.55
C GLY A 561 -0.20 -25.22 -17.49
N GLN A 562 -0.32 -24.82 -16.22
CA GLN A 562 0.36 -25.48 -15.10
C GLN A 562 -0.13 -26.92 -14.90
N LYS A 563 -1.44 -27.17 -15.02
CA LYS A 563 -2.01 -28.52 -14.95
C LYS A 563 -1.53 -29.39 -16.11
N GLU A 564 -1.56 -28.86 -17.33
CA GLU A 564 -1.13 -29.59 -18.51
C GLU A 564 0.37 -29.88 -18.49
N GLN A 565 1.18 -28.87 -18.15
CA GLN A 565 2.62 -29.05 -17.97
C GLN A 565 2.89 -30.13 -16.92
N ARG A 566 2.20 -30.12 -15.77
CA ARG A 566 2.36 -31.16 -14.73
C ARG A 566 1.94 -32.53 -15.24
N ARG A 567 0.82 -32.64 -15.97
CA ARG A 567 0.36 -33.90 -16.57
C ARG A 567 1.39 -34.48 -17.53
N ARG A 568 2.00 -33.65 -18.38
CA ARG A 568 3.03 -34.07 -19.34
C ARG A 568 4.33 -34.44 -18.63
N PHE A 569 4.71 -33.71 -17.59
CA PHE A 569 5.91 -33.97 -16.80
C PHE A 569 5.79 -35.23 -15.94
N ASP A 570 4.66 -35.46 -15.27
CA ASP A 570 4.39 -36.69 -14.51
C ASP A 570 4.34 -37.92 -15.44
N SER A 571 3.96 -37.75 -16.71
CA SER A 571 4.02 -38.81 -17.73
C SER A 571 5.42 -39.04 -18.32
N ALA A 572 6.36 -38.14 -18.07
CA ALA A 572 7.75 -38.17 -18.54
C ALA A 572 8.78 -38.43 -17.42
N ALA A 573 8.35 -38.60 -16.16
CA ALA A 573 9.22 -38.89 -15.03
C ALA A 573 9.81 -40.31 -15.16
N ASP A 574 10.94 -40.43 -15.85
CA ASP A 574 11.74 -41.65 -15.87
C ASP A 574 12.40 -41.85 -14.50
N PRO A 575 12.05 -42.92 -13.74
CA PRO A 575 12.66 -43.20 -12.45
C PRO A 575 14.18 -43.32 -12.51
N ALA A 576 14.75 -43.68 -13.66
CA ALA A 576 16.19 -43.71 -13.87
C ALA A 576 16.82 -42.31 -13.87
N ILE A 577 16.15 -41.32 -14.46
CA ILE A 577 16.59 -39.91 -14.46
C ILE A 577 16.50 -39.34 -13.05
N ALA A 578 15.38 -39.57 -12.34
CA ALA A 578 15.23 -39.11 -10.95
C ALA A 578 16.30 -39.70 -10.03
N GLN A 579 16.62 -40.99 -10.17
CA GLN A 579 17.68 -41.66 -9.41
C GLN A 579 19.08 -41.13 -9.75
N ALA A 580 19.35 -40.84 -11.04
CA ALA A 580 20.61 -40.25 -11.49
C ALA A 580 20.80 -38.83 -10.91
N LEU A 581 19.77 -37.99 -10.97
CA LEU A 581 19.79 -36.63 -10.42
C LEU A 581 19.96 -36.62 -8.89
N SER A 582 19.28 -37.52 -8.19
CA SER A 582 19.37 -37.64 -6.72
C SER A 582 20.79 -37.91 -6.22
N THR A 583 21.58 -38.67 -7.00
CA THR A 583 22.98 -38.99 -6.66
C THR A 583 23.89 -37.75 -6.76
N THR A 584 23.56 -36.83 -7.67
CA THR A 584 24.34 -35.60 -7.95
C THR A 584 23.84 -34.39 -7.15
N TYR A 585 22.63 -34.48 -6.59
CA TYR A 585 21.99 -33.39 -5.85
C TYR A 585 22.69 -33.04 -4.53
N GLN A 586 23.20 -34.04 -3.79
CA GLN A 586 23.95 -33.79 -2.55
C GLN A 586 25.26 -33.00 -2.78
N PRO A 587 26.09 -33.34 -3.79
CA PRO A 587 27.18 -32.48 -4.24
C PRO A 587 26.74 -31.07 -4.61
N PHE A 588 25.63 -30.91 -5.34
CA PHE A 588 25.07 -29.60 -5.70
C PHE A 588 24.72 -28.77 -4.46
N LEU A 589 24.02 -29.35 -3.48
CA LEU A 589 23.62 -28.64 -2.26
C LEU A 589 24.80 -28.08 -1.45
N LYS A 590 25.96 -28.76 -1.45
CA LYS A 590 27.17 -28.24 -0.81
C LYS A 590 27.67 -26.97 -1.47
N ILE A 591 27.70 -26.97 -2.81
CA ILE A 591 28.09 -25.79 -3.59
C ILE A 591 27.03 -24.69 -3.44
N ASN A 592 25.75 -25.05 -3.33
CA ASN A 592 24.67 -24.11 -3.10
C ASN A 592 24.83 -23.37 -1.76
N THR A 593 25.20 -24.06 -0.68
CA THR A 593 25.49 -23.41 0.61
C THR A 593 26.62 -22.40 0.48
N GLU A 594 27.72 -22.78 -0.16
CA GLU A 594 28.85 -21.87 -0.40
C GLU A 594 28.47 -20.70 -1.31
N PHE A 595 27.62 -20.93 -2.31
CA PHE A 595 27.12 -19.87 -3.19
C PHE A 595 26.25 -18.87 -2.42
N LYS A 596 25.36 -19.35 -1.53
CA LYS A 596 24.56 -18.47 -0.65
C LYS A 596 25.45 -17.62 0.26
N GLU A 597 26.48 -18.23 0.86
CA GLU A 597 27.46 -17.50 1.67
C GLU A 597 28.20 -16.46 0.82
N LEU A 598 28.59 -16.81 -0.40
CA LEU A 598 29.27 -15.90 -1.32
C LEU A 598 28.37 -14.74 -1.77
N CYS A 599 27.09 -14.99 -2.07
CA CYS A 599 26.10 -13.93 -2.31
C CYS A 599 25.95 -13.02 -1.09
N ASN A 600 25.92 -13.59 0.11
CA ASN A 600 25.87 -12.83 1.35
C ASN A 600 27.13 -11.97 1.52
N CYS A 601 28.33 -12.48 1.26
CA CYS A 601 29.57 -11.70 1.30
C CYS A 601 29.65 -10.63 0.21
N TRP A 602 29.05 -10.89 -0.95
CA TRP A 602 28.97 -9.91 -2.03
C TRP A 602 28.00 -8.77 -1.71
N GLN A 603 26.85 -9.09 -1.12
CA GLN A 603 25.79 -8.14 -0.76
C GLN A 603 26.06 -7.43 0.58
N LEU A 604 26.73 -8.10 1.51
CA LEU A 604 27.05 -7.60 2.84
C LEU A 604 28.55 -7.72 3.13
N LYS A 605 29.12 -6.66 3.68
CA LYS A 605 30.47 -6.62 4.23
C LYS A 605 30.41 -6.17 5.68
N ASP A 606 30.98 -6.97 6.58
CA ASP A 606 30.98 -6.71 8.03
C ASP A 606 29.58 -6.45 8.64
N GLY A 607 28.55 -7.07 8.06
CA GLY A 607 27.15 -6.94 8.51
C GLY A 607 26.42 -5.70 7.99
N ALA A 608 27.05 -4.87 7.15
CA ALA A 608 26.43 -3.76 6.43
C ALA A 608 26.35 -4.07 4.93
N VAL A 609 25.49 -3.37 4.18
CA VAL A 609 25.41 -3.52 2.71
C VAL A 609 26.77 -3.17 2.10
N ASN A 610 27.30 -4.07 1.26
CA ASN A 610 28.52 -3.82 0.51
C ASN A 610 28.27 -2.69 -0.49
N ASP A 611 28.92 -1.55 -0.28
CA ASP A 611 28.81 -0.37 -1.14
C ASP A 611 29.71 -0.45 -2.39
N HIS A 612 30.42 -1.57 -2.55
CA HIS A 612 31.34 -1.85 -3.65
C HIS A 612 32.46 -0.80 -3.83
N CYS A 613 32.77 -0.04 -2.76
CA CYS A 613 33.85 0.95 -2.78
C CYS A 613 35.22 0.33 -2.45
N ASP A 614 35.24 -0.84 -1.79
CA ASP A 614 36.47 -1.61 -1.56
C ASP A 614 36.73 -2.59 -2.70
N ILE A 615 37.44 -2.08 -3.72
CA ILE A 615 37.78 -2.82 -4.94
C ILE A 615 38.55 -4.12 -4.64
N ALA A 616 39.38 -4.14 -3.59
CA ALA A 616 40.16 -5.33 -3.26
C ALA A 616 39.28 -6.43 -2.65
N TYR A 617 38.33 -6.05 -1.80
CA TYR A 617 37.33 -6.96 -1.26
C TYR A 617 36.42 -7.51 -2.37
N ASP A 618 35.94 -6.65 -3.26
CA ASP A 618 35.08 -7.07 -4.37
C ASP A 618 35.82 -8.00 -5.34
N GLN A 619 37.09 -7.69 -5.66
CA GLN A 619 37.90 -8.57 -6.49
C GLN A 619 38.05 -9.95 -5.84
N GLN A 620 38.21 -10.04 -4.52
CA GLN A 620 38.27 -11.31 -3.80
C GLN A 620 36.96 -12.12 -3.95
N GLN A 621 35.81 -11.47 -3.89
CA GLN A 621 34.52 -12.15 -4.07
C GLN A 621 34.29 -12.58 -5.53
N LEU A 622 34.73 -11.76 -6.50
CA LEU A 622 34.69 -12.10 -7.92
C LEU A 622 35.57 -13.31 -8.25
N ASP A 623 36.78 -13.35 -7.70
CA ASP A 623 37.68 -14.50 -7.83
C ASP A 623 37.08 -15.76 -7.17
N ALA A 624 36.39 -15.60 -6.03
CA ALA A 624 35.68 -16.68 -5.36
C ALA A 624 34.48 -17.19 -6.19
N LEU A 625 33.76 -16.31 -6.91
CA LEU A 625 32.69 -16.70 -7.82
C LEU A 625 33.22 -17.49 -9.01
N ALA A 626 34.31 -17.04 -9.63
CA ALA A 626 34.95 -17.77 -10.72
C ALA A 626 35.39 -19.18 -10.27
N SER A 627 36.03 -19.26 -9.10
CA SER A 627 36.41 -20.53 -8.48
C SER A 627 35.20 -21.42 -8.15
N LEU A 628 34.08 -20.84 -7.71
CA LEU A 628 32.85 -21.58 -7.48
C LEU A 628 32.25 -22.11 -8.79
N ALA A 629 32.25 -21.31 -9.85
CA ALA A 629 31.79 -21.71 -11.18
C ALA A 629 32.59 -22.91 -11.72
N ASP A 630 33.93 -22.87 -11.58
CA ASP A 630 34.82 -23.97 -11.97
C ASP A 630 34.55 -25.25 -11.16
N ARG A 631 34.29 -25.13 -9.85
CA ARG A 631 33.95 -26.28 -8.98
C ARG A 631 32.55 -26.81 -9.22
N ALA A 632 31.61 -25.97 -9.69
CA ALA A 632 30.28 -26.40 -10.07
C ALA A 632 30.30 -27.19 -11.38
N GLN A 633 31.24 -26.91 -12.30
CA GLN A 633 31.29 -27.52 -13.62
C GLN A 633 31.21 -29.06 -13.63
N PRO A 634 31.98 -29.83 -12.81
CA PRO A 634 31.86 -31.29 -12.79
C PRO A 634 30.46 -31.79 -12.36
N VAL A 635 29.80 -31.07 -11.43
CA VAL A 635 28.44 -31.40 -10.98
C VAL A 635 27.45 -31.12 -12.09
N LEU A 636 27.57 -29.98 -12.78
CA LEU A 636 26.71 -29.60 -13.90
C LEU A 636 26.85 -30.55 -15.10
N VAL A 637 28.08 -31.01 -15.38
CA VAL A 637 28.33 -32.02 -16.43
C VAL A 637 27.63 -33.33 -16.09
N GLN A 638 27.70 -33.80 -14.84
CA GLN A 638 26.98 -35.01 -14.41
C GLN A 638 25.46 -34.86 -14.47
N LEU A 639 24.93 -33.68 -14.13
CA LEU A 639 23.50 -33.38 -14.28
C LEU A 639 23.09 -33.40 -15.76
N ALA A 640 23.92 -32.86 -16.65
CA ALA A 640 23.69 -32.87 -18.09
C ALA A 640 23.75 -34.27 -18.72
N GLU A 641 24.60 -35.16 -18.20
CA GLU A 641 24.63 -36.58 -18.60
C GLU A 641 23.31 -37.30 -18.26
N ALA A 642 22.71 -36.97 -17.11
CA ALA A 642 21.42 -37.51 -16.69
C ALA A 642 20.25 -36.91 -17.47
N LEU A 643 20.31 -35.62 -17.78
CA LEU A 643 19.28 -34.90 -18.50
C LEU A 643 19.90 -33.81 -19.41
N PRO A 644 20.04 -34.06 -20.73
CA PRO A 644 20.80 -33.20 -21.64
C PRO A 644 20.41 -31.72 -21.64
N ARG A 645 19.13 -31.38 -21.41
CA ARG A 645 18.68 -29.97 -21.32
C ARG A 645 19.36 -29.17 -20.20
N LEU A 646 19.90 -29.83 -19.17
CA LEU A 646 20.64 -29.17 -18.09
C LEU A 646 22.03 -28.69 -18.51
N ALA A 647 22.55 -29.11 -19.67
CA ALA A 647 23.86 -28.70 -20.17
C ALA A 647 24.00 -27.17 -20.31
N ARG A 648 22.90 -26.48 -20.65
CA ARG A 648 22.89 -25.02 -20.86
C ARG A 648 23.17 -24.21 -19.60
N TYR A 649 22.90 -24.75 -18.41
CA TYR A 649 23.22 -24.03 -17.16
C TYR A 649 24.72 -23.83 -17.01
N ASN A 650 25.54 -24.80 -17.42
CA ASN A 650 26.99 -24.70 -17.30
C ASN A 650 27.54 -23.56 -18.15
N SER A 651 27.17 -23.47 -19.43
CA SER A 651 27.65 -22.38 -20.30
C SER A 651 27.19 -21.01 -19.82
N ARG A 652 25.92 -20.89 -19.42
CA ARG A 652 25.34 -19.64 -18.89
C ARG A 652 26.02 -19.18 -17.59
N LEU A 653 26.25 -20.09 -16.63
CA LEU A 653 26.92 -19.76 -15.37
C LEU A 653 28.38 -19.36 -15.61
N GLN A 654 29.08 -20.05 -16.50
CA GLN A 654 30.46 -19.72 -16.88
C GLN A 654 30.55 -18.34 -17.54
N GLU A 655 29.66 -18.03 -18.48
CA GLU A 655 29.58 -16.72 -19.12
C GLU A 655 29.25 -15.60 -18.10
N ALA A 656 28.28 -15.82 -17.23
CA ALA A 656 27.90 -14.84 -16.20
C ALA A 656 29.05 -14.57 -15.22
N ALA A 657 29.77 -15.61 -14.78
CA ALA A 657 30.94 -15.45 -13.93
C ALA A 657 32.07 -14.67 -14.63
N GLN A 658 32.35 -14.99 -15.90
CA GLN A 658 33.35 -14.28 -16.70
C GLN A 658 33.01 -12.80 -16.87
N ARG A 659 31.75 -12.49 -17.17
CA ARG A 659 31.27 -11.10 -17.30
C ARG A 659 31.32 -10.34 -15.97
N ALA A 660 30.98 -11.00 -14.87
CA ALA A 660 31.12 -10.41 -13.53
C ALA A 660 32.58 -10.05 -13.24
N VAL A 661 33.53 -10.98 -13.48
CA VAL A 661 34.98 -10.75 -13.31
C VAL A 661 35.50 -9.67 -14.27
N ALA A 662 34.93 -9.55 -15.47
CA ALA A 662 35.26 -8.50 -16.43
C ALA A 662 34.75 -7.09 -16.03
N GLY A 663 34.08 -6.96 -14.88
CA GLY A 663 33.63 -5.70 -14.32
C GLY A 663 32.14 -5.42 -14.48
N GLU A 664 31.36 -6.32 -15.09
CA GLU A 664 29.90 -6.24 -15.09
C GLU A 664 29.33 -6.77 -13.76
N THR A 665 29.52 -6.02 -12.68
CA THR A 665 29.15 -6.42 -11.30
C THR A 665 27.70 -6.92 -11.14
N LYS A 666 26.77 -6.39 -11.94
CA LYS A 666 25.37 -6.86 -12.01
C LYS A 666 25.24 -8.35 -12.38
N MET A 667 26.21 -8.93 -13.07
CA MET A 667 26.21 -10.34 -13.46
C MET A 667 26.49 -11.29 -12.27
N PHE A 668 26.78 -10.75 -11.08
CA PHE A 668 26.93 -11.53 -9.86
C PHE A 668 25.56 -11.87 -9.23
N THR A 669 24.85 -10.86 -8.70
CA THR A 669 23.54 -11.00 -8.01
C THR A 669 22.43 -10.13 -8.57
N GLY A 670 22.58 -9.58 -9.78
CA GLY A 670 21.51 -8.81 -10.42
C GLY A 670 20.27 -9.66 -10.68
N VAL A 671 19.10 -9.05 -10.68
CA VAL A 671 17.81 -9.74 -10.82
C VAL A 671 17.25 -9.49 -12.22
N MET A 672 16.72 -10.54 -12.85
CA MET A 672 16.11 -10.51 -14.18
C MET A 672 17.06 -10.01 -15.28
N CYS A 673 18.35 -10.34 -15.17
CA CYS A 673 19.37 -9.91 -16.13
C CYS A 673 20.34 -11.03 -16.54
N GLY A 674 19.99 -12.28 -16.24
CA GLY A 674 20.82 -13.43 -16.55
C GLY A 674 22.10 -13.47 -15.72
N SER A 675 22.06 -12.93 -14.50
CA SER A 675 23.19 -12.99 -13.56
C SER A 675 23.48 -14.43 -13.14
N PHE A 676 24.65 -14.66 -12.57
CA PHE A 676 25.02 -15.95 -11.99
C PHE A 676 23.97 -16.40 -10.96
N HIS A 677 23.50 -15.48 -10.11
CA HIS A 677 22.41 -15.73 -9.18
C HIS A 677 21.10 -16.15 -9.86
N ASP A 678 20.64 -15.41 -10.88
CA ASP A 678 19.40 -15.75 -11.59
C ASP A 678 19.47 -17.16 -12.17
N ILE A 679 20.57 -17.48 -12.86
CA ILE A 679 20.78 -18.78 -13.49
C ILE A 679 20.91 -19.89 -12.44
N TRP A 680 21.55 -19.60 -11.30
CA TRP A 680 21.71 -20.56 -10.21
C TRP A 680 20.38 -20.90 -9.54
N MET A 681 19.52 -19.90 -9.32
CA MET A 681 18.17 -20.12 -8.77
C MET A 681 17.28 -20.86 -9.75
N GLU A 682 17.39 -20.56 -11.06
CA GLU A 682 16.71 -21.31 -12.13
C GLU A 682 17.12 -22.79 -12.08
N LEU A 683 18.42 -23.09 -11.99
CA LEU A 683 18.93 -24.45 -11.87
C LEU A 683 18.45 -25.15 -10.59
N HIS A 684 18.47 -24.47 -9.43
CA HIS A 684 18.03 -25.08 -8.17
C HIS A 684 16.55 -25.44 -8.23
N GLU A 685 15.71 -24.54 -8.75
CA GLU A 685 14.27 -24.81 -8.92
C GLU A 685 14.01 -25.94 -9.91
N ASP A 686 14.76 -26.00 -11.01
CA ASP A 686 14.72 -27.09 -11.98
C ASP A 686 14.99 -28.45 -11.30
N LEU A 687 16.02 -28.52 -10.44
CA LEU A 687 16.38 -29.73 -9.71
C LEU A 687 15.35 -30.13 -8.64
N ILE A 688 14.71 -29.17 -7.98
CA ILE A 688 13.62 -29.41 -7.01
C ILE A 688 12.43 -30.04 -7.73
N LEU A 689 12.02 -29.43 -8.85
CA LEU A 689 10.88 -29.89 -9.65
C LEU A 689 11.11 -31.27 -10.24
N LEU A 690 12.31 -31.54 -10.77
CA LEU A 690 12.70 -32.83 -11.33
C LEU A 690 12.68 -33.98 -10.31
N GLN A 691 12.95 -33.68 -9.05
CA GLN A 691 13.05 -34.68 -7.98
C GLN A 691 11.79 -34.75 -7.11
N GLY A 692 10.79 -33.89 -7.37
CA GLY A 692 9.56 -33.84 -6.58
C GLY A 692 9.79 -33.46 -5.11
N ILE A 693 10.83 -32.68 -4.84
CA ILE A 693 11.21 -32.31 -3.47
C ILE A 693 10.24 -31.26 -2.93
N ASN A 694 9.76 -31.48 -1.70
CA ASN A 694 8.93 -30.50 -0.99
C ASN A 694 9.80 -29.38 -0.42
N ARG A 695 9.68 -28.16 -0.96
CA ARG A 695 10.43 -26.97 -0.52
C ARG A 695 10.35 -26.70 0.99
N ALA A 696 9.23 -27.05 1.65
CA ALA A 696 9.07 -26.85 3.09
C ALA A 696 9.94 -27.80 3.94
N GLU A 697 10.38 -28.93 3.36
CA GLU A 697 11.19 -29.96 4.03
C GLU A 697 12.69 -29.82 3.73
N GLU A 698 13.07 -29.16 2.63
CA GLU A 698 14.46 -28.97 2.20
C GLU A 698 15.25 -27.95 3.07
N GLY A 699 14.54 -27.02 3.73
CA GLY A 699 15.14 -26.08 4.68
C GLY A 699 16.05 -25.01 4.04
N SER A 700 15.97 -24.81 2.73
CA SER A 700 16.84 -23.90 1.98
C SER A 700 16.21 -22.55 1.64
N PHE A 701 15.63 -21.84 2.62
CA PHE A 701 15.43 -20.38 2.49
C PHE A 701 16.61 -19.67 3.10
#